data_AF-A0A1U7GAP2-F1
#
_entry.id   AF-A0A1U7GAP2-F1
#
_cell.length_a   1.000
_cell.length_b   1.000
_cell.length_c   1.000
_cell.angle_alpha   90.00
_cell.angle_beta   90.00
_cell.angle_gamma   90.00
#
_symmetry.space_group_name_H-M   'P 1'
#
loop_
_entity.id
_entity.type
_entity.pdbx_description
1 polymer ?
#
loop_
_entity_poly.entity_id
_entity_poly.type
_entity_poly.pdbx_seq_one_letter_code
_entity_poly.pdbx_strand_id
1 'polypeptide(L)'
;MEERICPTGMTPGLGVAYPNNGTLTFFVDNTITGRTEITRNFGAATDTPVFGDFLGTTVTNIGIYRPSTGLWALDTANDGTVGRSFYFGGPGWIPVTGDVNGDGVTDAGVYNPSNGVWGFTTDLTGRVSVAFVYGGTKGDVPLMADFNHDGIDDPVIYNNGQWLVDTNSDRLPDQVYHMGGGTGGTPLAFDIYGTHDPALAVAYPRSDGQLLWAINPNRDGRTIGYYLYGAQGCTPFSGYFPTSSSIYVNPATGRDAAGAGTYATPYRTINAALAAAPAGSTIRLASGVYRENVRVVSKSNLKIVGTGMRSTIIYPASQDAIYILRSAGISLDDLWVASVGAEGRGVVVVASSVDTGLIRTNLTRWIGILGVNEGGTPATINARYSVFDQVTTGTGVYLQNGANATLYAISASQNGMGDDYRPDGGGIVVAGTSYAKVDRSVIVGNRHSGLIVNSTARLEMSNSYSAGSRLGNGALLFGGSTGIFVGNTFADNGTTFGASSGLNGLEIYDDFTGYAFVQGNQFLRNTASGMYIGSAPNQITIVGNTFSGNWSGVTMFGSQPRNVLARIVGNYFATPADLAVDSFGVAGIGSRVIATIGGAGGDANIFDGFRDYLFINRNHGGGSPYQELGYPNFTILGNTYRRRGSNIPASRAITPIT
;
A
#
# COMPACT_ATOMS: atom_id res chain seq x y z
N MET A 1 0.45 -1.86 -21.22
CA MET A 1 1.28 -3.01 -20.80
C MET A 1 1.68 -2.73 -19.37
N GLU A 2 0.95 -3.28 -18.41
CA GLU A 2 1.30 -3.12 -17.00
C GLU A 2 2.28 -4.22 -16.61
N GLU A 3 3.56 -3.86 -16.55
CA GLU A 3 4.57 -4.59 -15.79
C GLU A 3 4.22 -4.45 -14.30
N ARG A 4 3.20 -5.20 -13.84
CA ARG A 4 2.65 -5.10 -12.48
C ARG A 4 3.00 -6.26 -11.57
N ILE A 5 3.87 -7.19 -11.95
CA ILE A 5 4.16 -8.38 -11.12
C ILE A 5 5.59 -8.31 -10.59
N CYS A 6 5.75 -7.75 -9.38
CA CYS A 6 6.87 -8.07 -8.50
C CYS A 6 6.32 -9.09 -7.49
N PRO A 7 6.53 -10.41 -7.66
CA PRO A 7 5.96 -11.40 -6.76
C PRO A 7 6.83 -11.46 -5.49
N THR A 8 6.51 -10.59 -4.53
CA THR A 8 7.21 -10.51 -3.24
C THR A 8 6.87 -11.70 -2.36
N GLY A 9 5.62 -12.14 -2.41
CA GLY A 9 5.11 -13.27 -1.66
C GLY A 9 5.36 -14.62 -2.30
N MET A 10 4.80 -15.63 -1.66
CA MET A 10 4.81 -17.00 -2.15
C MET A 10 3.78 -17.14 -3.27
N THR A 11 4.02 -18.07 -4.20
CA THR A 11 2.98 -18.50 -5.15
C THR A 11 2.27 -19.70 -4.52
N PRO A 12 0.94 -19.67 -4.37
CA PRO A 12 0.22 -20.81 -3.83
C PRO A 12 0.14 -21.94 -4.87
N GLY A 13 0.13 -23.18 -4.38
CA GLY A 13 -0.23 -24.34 -5.17
C GLY A 13 -1.74 -24.42 -5.40
N LEU A 14 -2.13 -25.19 -6.42
CA LEU A 14 -3.51 -25.58 -6.66
C LEU A 14 -3.76 -26.98 -6.12
N GLY A 15 -4.89 -27.15 -5.45
CA GLY A 15 -5.28 -28.39 -4.82
C GLY A 15 -6.65 -28.86 -5.24
N VAL A 16 -6.86 -30.17 -5.20
CA VAL A 16 -8.18 -30.79 -5.34
C VAL A 16 -8.35 -31.90 -4.31
N ALA A 17 -9.51 -31.94 -3.66
CA ALA A 17 -9.91 -33.05 -2.81
C ALA A 17 -10.92 -33.92 -3.54
N TYR A 18 -10.69 -35.24 -3.58
CA TYR A 18 -11.52 -36.19 -4.31
C TYR A 18 -12.03 -37.28 -3.35
N PRO A 19 -13.35 -37.52 -3.29
CA PRO A 19 -13.92 -38.61 -2.52
C PRO A 19 -13.75 -39.93 -3.28
N ASN A 20 -13.02 -40.90 -2.72
CA ASN A 20 -12.82 -42.21 -3.33
C ASN A 20 -12.79 -43.32 -2.29
N ASN A 21 -13.49 -44.43 -2.56
CA ASN A 21 -13.47 -45.64 -1.72
C ASN A 21 -13.74 -45.37 -0.21
N GLY A 22 -14.63 -44.42 0.09
CA GLY A 22 -15.02 -44.06 1.46
C GLY A 22 -14.08 -43.06 2.17
N THR A 23 -12.97 -42.67 1.54
CA THR A 23 -11.98 -41.73 2.09
C THR A 23 -11.92 -40.47 1.23
N LEU A 24 -11.57 -39.33 1.83
CA LEU A 24 -11.25 -38.11 1.10
C LEU A 24 -9.74 -38.03 0.86
N THR A 25 -9.33 -37.87 -0.41
CA THR A 25 -7.92 -37.76 -0.79
C THR A 25 -7.63 -36.38 -1.37
N PHE A 26 -6.64 -35.69 -0.81
CA PHE A 26 -6.14 -34.40 -1.25
C PHE A 26 -4.97 -34.61 -2.22
N PHE A 27 -5.03 -33.92 -3.34
CA PHE A 27 -3.97 -33.84 -4.34
C PHE A 27 -3.56 -32.37 -4.49
N VAL A 28 -2.26 -32.08 -4.41
CA VAL A 28 -1.73 -30.72 -4.58
C VAL A 28 -0.71 -30.70 -5.70
N ASP A 29 -0.90 -29.76 -6.62
CA ASP A 29 0.08 -29.27 -7.57
C ASP A 29 0.67 -27.98 -7.01
N ASN A 30 1.79 -28.10 -6.30
CA ASN A 30 2.43 -26.97 -5.64
C ASN A 30 3.26 -26.11 -6.62
N THR A 31 3.48 -26.60 -7.83
CA THR A 31 4.31 -25.92 -8.84
C THR A 31 3.51 -25.39 -10.04
N ILE A 32 2.20 -25.63 -10.05
CA ILE A 32 1.26 -25.26 -11.09
C ILE A 32 1.69 -25.80 -12.47
N THR A 33 2.15 -27.05 -12.50
CA THR A 33 2.62 -27.74 -13.72
C THR A 33 1.60 -28.72 -14.32
N GLY A 34 0.43 -28.85 -13.69
CA GLY A 34 -0.59 -29.86 -13.97
C GLY A 34 -0.27 -31.23 -13.35
N ARG A 35 0.74 -31.33 -12.47
CA ARG A 35 1.18 -32.58 -11.86
C ARG A 35 0.94 -32.57 -10.36
N THR A 36 0.58 -33.71 -9.80
CA THR A 36 0.46 -33.85 -8.34
C THR A 36 1.82 -34.10 -7.72
N GLU A 37 2.24 -33.23 -6.79
CA GLU A 37 3.42 -33.47 -5.95
C GLU A 37 3.06 -33.99 -4.54
N ILE A 38 1.89 -33.64 -4.01
CA ILE A 38 1.46 -34.05 -2.67
C ILE A 38 0.17 -34.84 -2.79
N THR A 39 0.12 -36.02 -2.17
CA THR A 39 -1.10 -36.82 -1.99
C THR A 39 -1.29 -37.11 -0.50
N ARG A 40 -2.48 -36.86 0.03
CA ARG A 40 -2.82 -37.10 1.44
C ARG A 40 -4.23 -37.67 1.58
N ASN A 41 -4.37 -38.73 2.38
CA ASN A 41 -5.68 -39.27 2.74
C ASN A 41 -6.06 -38.73 4.12
N PHE A 42 -7.22 -38.07 4.22
CA PHE A 42 -7.65 -37.48 5.47
C PHE A 42 -9.16 -37.28 5.51
N GLY A 43 -9.83 -37.89 6.49
CA GLY A 43 -11.29 -37.82 6.62
C GLY A 43 -12.06 -38.81 5.74
N ALA A 44 -13.38 -38.78 5.88
CA ALA A 44 -14.32 -39.61 5.13
C ALA A 44 -14.74 -38.94 3.81
N ALA A 45 -15.15 -39.72 2.83
CA ALA A 45 -15.60 -39.23 1.52
C ALA A 45 -16.80 -38.25 1.57
N THR A 46 -17.54 -38.22 2.68
CA THR A 46 -18.68 -37.30 2.90
C THR A 46 -18.28 -35.99 3.57
N ASP A 47 -17.04 -35.87 4.01
CA ASP A 47 -16.55 -34.66 4.67
C ASP A 47 -16.23 -33.57 3.64
N THR A 48 -16.42 -32.30 4.03
CA THR A 48 -16.06 -31.14 3.21
C THR A 48 -14.62 -30.74 3.49
N PRO A 49 -13.74 -30.58 2.48
CA PRO A 49 -12.37 -30.16 2.71
C PRO A 49 -12.33 -28.70 3.21
N VAL A 50 -11.41 -28.43 4.12
CA VAL A 50 -11.05 -27.08 4.58
C VAL A 50 -9.54 -26.95 4.57
N PHE A 51 -9.03 -25.73 4.47
CA PHE A 51 -7.60 -25.47 4.32
C PHE A 51 -7.27 -24.08 4.85
N GLY A 52 -6.04 -23.91 5.34
CA GLY A 52 -5.56 -22.64 5.89
C GLY A 52 -4.28 -22.81 6.69
N ASP A 53 -3.56 -21.72 6.96
CA ASP A 53 -2.45 -21.73 7.91
C ASP A 53 -3.00 -21.56 9.34
N PHE A 54 -3.61 -22.62 9.87
CA PHE A 54 -4.25 -22.62 11.19
C PHE A 54 -3.25 -22.55 12.37
N LEU A 55 -1.96 -22.63 12.09
CA LEU A 55 -0.90 -22.64 13.10
C LEU A 55 0.02 -21.41 13.06
N GLY A 56 -0.14 -20.52 12.08
CA GLY A 56 0.78 -19.40 11.88
C GLY A 56 2.19 -19.89 11.60
N THR A 57 2.34 -20.73 10.58
CA THR A 57 3.61 -21.35 10.16
C THR A 57 4.00 -21.00 8.74
N THR A 58 3.20 -20.17 8.07
CA THR A 58 3.15 -19.89 6.63
C THR A 58 2.74 -21.09 5.78
N VAL A 59 2.49 -22.26 6.37
CA VAL A 59 2.16 -23.50 5.64
C VAL A 59 0.68 -23.78 5.75
N THR A 60 0.03 -23.92 4.60
CA THR A 60 -1.37 -24.37 4.56
C THR A 60 -1.46 -25.79 5.12
N ASN A 61 -2.28 -25.95 6.14
CA ASN A 61 -2.75 -27.22 6.65
C ASN A 61 -4.01 -27.64 5.90
N ILE A 62 -4.18 -28.94 5.71
CA ILE A 62 -5.43 -29.52 5.22
C ILE A 62 -6.30 -29.94 6.41
N GLY A 63 -7.61 -29.99 6.19
CA GLY A 63 -8.56 -30.41 7.19
C GLY A 63 -9.89 -30.82 6.57
N ILE A 64 -10.81 -31.22 7.45
CA ILE A 64 -12.18 -31.51 7.08
C ILE A 64 -13.17 -30.82 8.02
N TYR A 65 -14.33 -30.52 7.46
CA TYR A 65 -15.57 -30.23 8.16
C TYR A 65 -16.57 -31.36 7.90
N ARG A 66 -17.14 -31.95 8.95
CA ARG A 66 -18.18 -32.98 8.83
C ARG A 66 -19.56 -32.34 8.95
N PRO A 67 -20.33 -32.20 7.86
CA PRO A 67 -21.59 -31.46 7.89
C PRO A 67 -22.63 -32.09 8.82
N SER A 68 -22.63 -33.41 9.00
CA SER A 68 -23.62 -34.11 9.83
C SER A 68 -23.50 -33.83 11.33
N THR A 69 -22.31 -33.42 11.80
CA THR A 69 -22.04 -33.21 13.23
C THR A 69 -21.46 -31.84 13.56
N GLY A 70 -20.99 -31.09 12.55
CA GLY A 70 -20.21 -29.88 12.77
C GLY A 70 -18.78 -30.14 13.24
N LEU A 71 -18.23 -31.35 13.05
CA LEU A 71 -16.86 -31.66 13.48
C LEU A 71 -15.88 -31.00 12.52
N TRP A 72 -14.94 -30.23 13.07
CA TRP A 72 -13.70 -29.83 12.42
C TRP A 72 -12.59 -30.77 12.87
N ALA A 73 -11.83 -31.32 11.91
CA ALA A 73 -10.59 -32.04 12.18
C ALA A 73 -9.50 -31.50 11.24
N LEU A 74 -8.36 -31.11 11.81
CA LEU A 74 -7.25 -30.47 11.10
C LEU A 74 -6.01 -31.36 11.15
N ASP A 75 -5.38 -31.55 10.00
CA ASP A 75 -4.06 -32.18 9.87
C ASP A 75 -2.98 -31.08 9.95
N THR A 76 -2.64 -30.72 11.18
CA THR A 76 -1.74 -29.60 11.45
C THR A 76 -0.26 -29.93 11.17
N ALA A 77 0.06 -31.21 10.97
CA ALA A 77 1.40 -31.69 10.59
C ALA A 77 1.51 -32.00 9.09
N ASN A 78 0.38 -31.99 8.36
CA ASN A 78 0.27 -32.44 6.97
C ASN A 78 0.79 -33.87 6.75
N ASP A 79 0.53 -34.77 7.71
CA ASP A 79 0.99 -36.17 7.74
C ASP A 79 -0.16 -37.21 7.63
N GLY A 80 -1.39 -36.75 7.44
CA GLY A 80 -2.59 -37.56 7.35
C GLY A 80 -3.22 -37.92 8.70
N THR A 81 -2.74 -37.34 9.81
CA THR A 81 -3.27 -37.59 11.15
C THR A 81 -3.97 -36.37 11.73
N VAL A 82 -4.96 -36.60 12.61
CA VAL A 82 -5.69 -35.49 13.25
C VAL A 82 -4.81 -34.87 14.32
N GLY A 83 -4.30 -33.67 14.05
CA GLY A 83 -3.53 -32.88 15.02
C GLY A 83 -4.43 -32.03 15.93
N ARG A 84 -5.57 -31.56 15.41
CA ARG A 84 -6.54 -30.76 16.17
C ARG A 84 -7.97 -31.09 15.76
N SER A 85 -8.91 -31.07 16.71
CA SER A 85 -10.34 -31.20 16.41
C SER A 85 -11.22 -30.44 17.41
N PHE A 86 -12.37 -29.99 16.92
CA PHE A 86 -13.39 -29.26 17.69
C PHE A 86 -14.73 -29.32 16.98
N TYR A 87 -15.81 -28.89 17.62
CA TYR A 87 -17.14 -28.83 17.02
C TYR A 87 -17.56 -27.37 16.84
N PHE A 88 -18.01 -27.01 15.64
CA PHE A 88 -18.43 -25.65 15.31
C PHE A 88 -19.39 -25.63 14.11
N GLY A 89 -20.50 -24.89 14.22
CA GLY A 89 -21.60 -24.93 13.26
C GLY A 89 -22.44 -26.21 13.37
N GLY A 90 -23.05 -26.64 12.25
CA GLY A 90 -23.87 -27.85 12.22
C GLY A 90 -24.47 -28.14 10.84
N PRO A 91 -25.40 -29.11 10.75
CA PRO A 91 -26.02 -29.50 9.49
C PRO A 91 -26.57 -28.32 8.69
N GLY A 92 -26.20 -28.25 7.40
CA GLY A 92 -26.63 -27.21 6.47
C GLY A 92 -25.81 -25.92 6.49
N TRP A 93 -24.82 -25.81 7.38
CA TRP A 93 -23.86 -24.71 7.38
C TRP A 93 -22.68 -25.03 6.46
N ILE A 94 -22.12 -23.99 5.86
CA ILE A 94 -21.00 -24.08 4.92
C ILE A 94 -19.72 -23.67 5.66
N PRO A 95 -18.66 -24.49 5.67
CA PRO A 95 -17.40 -24.10 6.29
C PRO A 95 -16.70 -23.02 5.45
N VAL A 96 -16.07 -22.08 6.13
CA VAL A 96 -15.23 -21.03 5.54
C VAL A 96 -13.97 -20.87 6.38
N THR A 97 -12.91 -20.34 5.77
CA THR A 97 -11.60 -20.18 6.41
C THR A 97 -11.00 -18.87 5.93
N GLY A 98 -10.46 -18.08 6.86
CA GLY A 98 -9.79 -16.81 6.57
C GLY A 98 -9.30 -16.18 7.87
N ASP A 99 -8.35 -15.26 7.79
CA ASP A 99 -7.91 -14.46 8.96
C ASP A 99 -8.91 -13.31 9.17
N VAL A 100 -9.85 -13.47 10.09
CA VAL A 100 -10.89 -12.45 10.35
C VAL A 100 -10.53 -11.50 11.49
N ASN A 101 -9.35 -11.68 12.09
CA ASN A 101 -8.92 -10.91 13.26
C ASN A 101 -7.61 -10.15 13.01
N GLY A 102 -6.93 -10.42 11.90
CA GLY A 102 -5.72 -9.76 11.43
C GLY A 102 -4.45 -10.23 12.12
N ASP A 103 -4.44 -11.43 12.72
CA ASP A 103 -3.25 -11.99 13.37
C ASP A 103 -2.38 -12.83 12.43
N GLY A 104 -2.68 -12.86 11.14
CA GLY A 104 -1.95 -13.63 10.13
C GLY A 104 -2.14 -15.14 10.25
N VAL A 105 -3.09 -15.60 11.06
CA VAL A 105 -3.42 -17.02 11.25
C VAL A 105 -4.82 -17.25 10.70
N THR A 106 -5.00 -18.35 9.95
CA THR A 106 -6.32 -18.67 9.43
C THR A 106 -7.27 -19.07 10.56
N ASP A 107 -8.43 -18.43 10.62
CA ASP A 107 -9.53 -18.77 11.53
C ASP A 107 -10.49 -19.77 10.89
N ALA A 108 -11.19 -20.55 11.72
CA ALA A 108 -12.25 -21.45 11.26
C ALA A 108 -13.62 -20.78 11.38
N GLY A 109 -14.37 -20.75 10.29
CA GLY A 109 -15.69 -20.12 10.22
C GLY A 109 -16.76 -21.02 9.63
N VAL A 110 -18.01 -20.65 9.89
CA VAL A 110 -19.20 -21.28 9.31
C VAL A 110 -20.18 -20.21 8.87
N TYR A 111 -20.81 -20.45 7.73
CA TYR A 111 -21.84 -19.61 7.14
C TYR A 111 -23.17 -20.35 7.09
N ASN A 112 -24.24 -19.70 7.53
CA ASN A 112 -25.59 -20.21 7.42
C ASN A 112 -26.30 -19.60 6.20
N PRO A 113 -26.47 -20.37 5.10
CA PRO A 113 -27.07 -19.84 3.87
C PRO A 113 -28.56 -19.50 4.01
N SER A 114 -29.24 -19.93 5.09
CA SER A 114 -30.67 -19.64 5.28
C SER A 114 -30.96 -18.22 5.78
N ASN A 115 -29.96 -17.56 6.38
CA ASN A 115 -30.13 -16.25 7.02
C ASN A 115 -28.90 -15.34 6.94
N GLY A 116 -27.84 -15.76 6.24
CA GLY A 116 -26.65 -14.95 6.00
C GLY A 116 -25.72 -14.83 7.22
N VAL A 117 -25.92 -15.62 8.28
CA VAL A 117 -25.09 -15.52 9.50
C VAL A 117 -23.72 -16.16 9.27
N TRP A 118 -22.68 -15.41 9.59
CA TRP A 118 -21.30 -15.86 9.68
C TRP A 118 -20.88 -15.96 11.15
N GLY A 119 -20.14 -16.99 11.50
CA GLY A 119 -19.49 -17.13 12.81
C GLY A 119 -18.12 -17.72 12.66
N PHE A 120 -17.13 -17.19 13.39
CA PHE A 120 -15.75 -17.63 13.40
C PHE A 120 -15.27 -17.96 14.82
N THR A 121 -14.43 -18.99 14.93
CA THR A 121 -13.67 -19.35 16.13
C THR A 121 -12.20 -19.08 15.85
N THR A 122 -11.68 -17.99 16.43
CA THR A 122 -10.32 -17.51 16.16
C THR A 122 -9.26 -18.24 17.00
N ASP A 123 -9.68 -18.88 18.09
CA ASP A 123 -8.83 -19.69 18.94
C ASP A 123 -8.91 -21.18 18.61
N LEU A 124 -9.71 -21.56 17.61
CA LEU A 124 -10.00 -22.92 17.17
C LEU A 124 -10.45 -23.82 18.34
N THR A 125 -11.26 -23.28 19.25
CA THR A 125 -11.90 -24.03 20.36
C THR A 125 -13.34 -24.45 20.05
N GLY A 126 -13.91 -23.96 18.94
CA GLY A 126 -15.33 -24.12 18.62
C GLY A 126 -16.23 -23.12 19.34
N ARG A 127 -15.66 -22.11 20.00
CA ARG A 127 -16.41 -20.98 20.57
C ARG A 127 -16.43 -19.84 19.57
N VAL A 128 -17.60 -19.23 19.38
CA VAL A 128 -17.73 -18.05 18.51
C VAL A 128 -16.94 -16.89 19.14
N SER A 129 -15.96 -16.37 18.40
CA SER A 129 -15.21 -15.16 18.72
C SER A 129 -15.72 -13.95 17.93
N VAL A 130 -16.02 -14.15 16.65
CA VAL A 130 -16.49 -13.12 15.72
C VAL A 130 -17.75 -13.62 15.04
N ALA A 131 -18.75 -12.75 14.87
CA ALA A 131 -19.99 -13.07 14.15
C ALA A 131 -20.61 -11.82 13.51
N PHE A 132 -21.15 -11.98 12.31
CA PHE A 132 -21.81 -10.93 11.56
C PHE A 132 -22.83 -11.53 10.58
N VAL A 133 -23.54 -10.67 9.82
CA VAL A 133 -24.53 -11.08 8.82
C VAL A 133 -24.20 -10.42 7.49
N TYR A 134 -24.06 -11.22 6.44
CA TYR A 134 -23.83 -10.75 5.08
C TYR A 134 -24.25 -11.84 4.07
N GLY A 135 -24.93 -11.46 3.00
CA GLY A 135 -25.60 -12.40 2.10
C GLY A 135 -26.89 -12.98 2.69
N GLY A 136 -27.19 -14.23 2.39
CA GLY A 136 -28.38 -14.98 2.84
C GLY A 136 -29.40 -15.24 1.73
N THR A 137 -28.98 -15.08 0.48
CA THR A 137 -29.79 -15.41 -0.70
C THR A 137 -29.54 -16.85 -1.13
N LYS A 138 -30.57 -17.49 -1.70
CA LYS A 138 -30.43 -18.83 -2.27
C LYS A 138 -29.37 -18.84 -3.37
N GLY A 139 -28.37 -19.71 -3.23
CA GLY A 139 -27.29 -19.87 -4.20
C GLY A 139 -26.00 -19.14 -3.83
N ASP A 140 -25.98 -18.43 -2.70
CA ASP A 140 -24.76 -17.80 -2.18
C ASP A 140 -23.69 -18.84 -1.85
N VAL A 141 -22.48 -18.59 -2.33
CA VAL A 141 -21.26 -19.31 -1.96
C VAL A 141 -20.36 -18.34 -1.20
N PRO A 142 -20.13 -18.58 0.10
CA PRO A 142 -19.31 -17.72 0.94
C PRO A 142 -17.81 -17.98 0.71
N LEU A 143 -17.01 -16.93 0.65
CA LEU A 143 -15.55 -16.95 0.52
C LEU A 143 -14.93 -15.87 1.42
N MET A 144 -13.63 -15.96 1.66
CA MET A 144 -12.84 -15.00 2.41
C MET A 144 -11.54 -14.72 1.63
N ALA A 145 -11.15 -13.46 1.50
CA ALA A 145 -9.83 -13.03 1.05
C ALA A 145 -9.64 -11.53 1.30
N ASP A 146 -8.42 -11.08 1.54
CA ASP A 146 -8.08 -9.66 1.73
C ASP A 146 -8.11 -8.86 0.39
N PHE A 147 -9.26 -8.26 0.05
CA PHE A 147 -9.46 -7.47 -1.17
C PHE A 147 -9.07 -6.00 -1.00
N ASN A 148 -8.91 -5.52 0.23
CA ASN A 148 -8.57 -4.14 0.56
C ASN A 148 -7.09 -3.96 1.01
N HIS A 149 -6.37 -5.07 1.20
CA HIS A 149 -4.96 -5.19 1.55
C HIS A 149 -4.63 -4.68 2.96
N ASP A 150 -5.57 -4.78 3.90
CA ASP A 150 -5.39 -4.32 5.29
C ASP A 150 -4.85 -5.41 6.24
N GLY A 151 -4.67 -6.63 5.73
CA GLY A 151 -4.22 -7.81 6.46
C GLY A 151 -5.33 -8.56 7.19
N ILE A 152 -6.60 -8.25 6.90
CA ILE A 152 -7.79 -8.99 7.36
C ILE A 152 -8.51 -9.51 6.12
N ASP A 153 -8.92 -10.77 6.13
CA ASP A 153 -9.70 -11.31 5.02
C ASP A 153 -11.12 -10.72 5.01
N ASP A 154 -11.55 -10.22 3.85
CA ASP A 154 -12.87 -9.65 3.63
C ASP A 154 -13.91 -10.74 3.31
N PRO A 155 -15.14 -10.64 3.83
CA PRO A 155 -16.24 -11.52 3.43
C PRO A 155 -16.69 -11.29 1.99
N VAL A 156 -16.79 -12.38 1.24
CA VAL A 156 -17.20 -12.39 -0.17
C VAL A 156 -18.37 -13.33 -0.38
N ILE A 157 -19.41 -12.85 -1.08
CA ILE A 157 -20.50 -13.69 -1.58
C ILE A 157 -20.36 -13.83 -3.09
N TYR A 158 -20.20 -15.07 -3.55
CA TYR A 158 -20.36 -15.43 -4.95
C TYR A 158 -21.78 -15.95 -5.20
N ASN A 159 -22.50 -15.36 -6.16
CA ASN A 159 -23.78 -15.86 -6.60
C ASN A 159 -23.91 -15.72 -8.12
N ASN A 160 -23.96 -16.86 -8.82
CA ASN A 160 -24.21 -16.94 -10.26
C ASN A 160 -23.36 -15.96 -11.13
N GLY A 161 -22.06 -15.89 -10.86
CA GLY A 161 -21.12 -15.06 -11.62
C GLY A 161 -20.94 -13.63 -11.09
N GLN A 162 -21.68 -13.23 -10.05
CA GLN A 162 -21.46 -11.99 -9.32
C GLN A 162 -20.63 -12.26 -8.07
N TRP A 163 -19.66 -11.40 -7.81
CA TRP A 163 -18.82 -11.39 -6.62
C TRP A 163 -19.09 -10.11 -5.84
N LEU A 164 -19.53 -10.25 -4.60
CA LEU A 164 -19.96 -9.16 -3.73
C LEU A 164 -19.01 -9.10 -2.52
N VAL A 165 -18.07 -8.18 -2.54
CA VAL A 165 -17.04 -8.01 -1.50
C VAL A 165 -17.46 -6.90 -0.56
N ASP A 166 -17.52 -7.19 0.74
CA ASP A 166 -17.72 -6.20 1.80
C ASP A 166 -16.38 -6.00 2.51
N THR A 167 -15.75 -4.84 2.27
CA THR A 167 -14.39 -4.54 2.75
C THR A 167 -14.35 -3.74 4.04
N ASN A 168 -15.52 -3.31 4.54
CA ASN A 168 -15.61 -2.43 5.71
C ASN A 168 -16.55 -2.99 6.80
N SER A 169 -17.11 -4.19 6.57
CA SER A 169 -18.03 -4.91 7.45
C SER A 169 -19.34 -4.17 7.75
N ASP A 170 -19.79 -3.28 6.85
CA ASP A 170 -21.08 -2.58 6.95
C ASP A 170 -22.27 -3.39 6.40
N ARG A 171 -21.99 -4.60 5.89
CA ARG A 171 -22.94 -5.57 5.32
C ARG A 171 -23.46 -5.18 3.94
N LEU A 172 -22.83 -4.22 3.28
CA LEU A 172 -23.09 -3.86 1.90
C LEU A 172 -21.87 -4.21 1.04
N PRO A 173 -22.09 -4.59 -0.24
CA PRO A 173 -20.98 -4.78 -1.14
C PRO A 173 -20.32 -3.43 -1.47
N ASP A 174 -19.04 -3.30 -1.12
CA ASP A 174 -18.18 -2.18 -1.50
C ASP A 174 -17.63 -2.38 -2.92
N GLN A 175 -17.29 -3.62 -3.26
CA GLN A 175 -16.75 -3.99 -4.56
C GLN A 175 -17.59 -5.08 -5.20
N VAL A 176 -17.93 -4.88 -6.48
CA VAL A 176 -18.74 -5.82 -7.26
C VAL A 176 -17.98 -6.21 -8.53
N TYR A 177 -17.77 -7.51 -8.72
CA TYR A 177 -17.12 -8.05 -9.90
C TYR A 177 -18.01 -9.07 -10.63
N HIS A 178 -17.72 -9.27 -11.90
CA HIS A 178 -18.45 -10.21 -12.75
C HIS A 178 -17.48 -11.19 -13.42
N MET A 179 -17.58 -12.46 -13.03
CA MET A 179 -16.83 -13.55 -13.62
C MET A 179 -17.52 -14.88 -13.30
N GLY A 180 -17.75 -15.69 -14.33
CA GLY A 180 -18.33 -17.02 -14.18
C GLY A 180 -19.84 -17.07 -14.42
N GLY A 181 -20.56 -17.88 -13.65
CA GLY A 181 -22.01 -18.10 -13.81
C GLY A 181 -22.41 -19.34 -14.62
N GLY A 182 -21.45 -20.21 -14.98
CA GLY A 182 -21.74 -21.53 -15.54
C GLY A 182 -22.20 -22.54 -14.48
N THR A 183 -23.05 -23.50 -14.85
CA THR A 183 -23.50 -24.57 -13.95
C THR A 183 -22.34 -25.44 -13.47
N GLY A 184 -22.27 -25.70 -12.16
CA GLY A 184 -21.27 -26.59 -11.57
C GLY A 184 -19.87 -25.99 -11.39
N GLY A 185 -19.73 -24.66 -11.53
CA GLY A 185 -18.49 -23.95 -11.22
C GLY A 185 -18.31 -23.76 -9.71
N THR A 186 -17.10 -24.01 -9.21
CA THR A 186 -16.73 -23.73 -7.81
C THR A 186 -15.87 -22.46 -7.78
N PRO A 187 -16.32 -21.38 -7.11
CA PRO A 187 -15.56 -20.15 -7.01
C PRO A 187 -14.47 -20.25 -5.94
N LEU A 188 -13.35 -19.55 -6.15
CA LEU A 188 -12.27 -19.36 -5.17
C LEU A 188 -11.73 -17.93 -5.27
N ALA A 189 -11.26 -17.39 -4.14
CA ALA A 189 -10.50 -16.14 -4.10
C ALA A 189 -9.13 -16.43 -3.49
N PHE A 190 -8.05 -16.13 -4.20
CA PHE A 190 -6.69 -16.33 -3.71
C PHE A 190 -5.67 -15.55 -4.55
N ASP A 191 -4.55 -15.19 -3.95
CA ASP A 191 -3.46 -14.49 -4.63
C ASP A 191 -2.53 -15.47 -5.35
N ILE A 192 -2.80 -15.74 -6.62
CA ILE A 192 -2.01 -16.68 -7.43
C ILE A 192 -0.58 -16.20 -7.70
N TYR A 193 -0.27 -14.91 -7.54
CA TYR A 193 1.03 -14.36 -7.91
C TYR A 193 1.91 -13.98 -6.71
N GLY A 194 1.44 -14.14 -5.47
CA GLY A 194 2.18 -13.66 -4.30
C GLY A 194 2.35 -12.14 -4.34
N THR A 195 1.30 -11.44 -4.79
CA THR A 195 1.20 -9.99 -4.91
C THR A 195 0.37 -9.33 -3.81
N HIS A 196 -0.19 -10.12 -2.90
CA HIS A 196 -1.21 -9.75 -1.91
C HIS A 196 -2.48 -9.18 -2.52
N ASP A 197 -2.75 -9.52 -3.77
CA ASP A 197 -3.93 -9.05 -4.49
C ASP A 197 -4.76 -10.26 -4.97
N PRO A 198 -5.89 -10.60 -4.32
CA PRO A 198 -6.58 -11.85 -4.58
C PRO A 198 -7.21 -11.86 -5.98
N ALA A 199 -6.94 -12.93 -6.73
CA ALA A 199 -7.56 -13.21 -8.00
C ALA A 199 -8.98 -13.77 -7.79
N LEU A 200 -9.87 -13.50 -8.76
CA LEU A 200 -11.11 -14.26 -8.89
C LEU A 200 -10.81 -15.55 -9.65
N ALA A 201 -11.25 -16.69 -9.13
CA ALA A 201 -11.10 -17.96 -9.81
C ALA A 201 -12.42 -18.73 -9.80
N VAL A 202 -12.72 -19.44 -10.89
CA VAL A 202 -13.81 -20.41 -10.91
C VAL A 202 -13.33 -21.68 -11.62
N ALA A 203 -13.48 -22.82 -10.95
CA ALA A 203 -13.14 -24.13 -11.50
C ALA A 203 -14.38 -24.84 -12.04
N TYR A 204 -14.36 -25.26 -13.31
CA TYR A 204 -15.49 -25.89 -13.99
C TYR A 204 -15.17 -27.32 -14.44
N PRO A 205 -16.10 -28.28 -14.27
CA PRO A 205 -15.97 -29.59 -14.89
C PRO A 205 -16.15 -29.47 -16.41
N ARG A 206 -15.23 -30.05 -17.16
CA ARG A 206 -15.30 -30.18 -18.62
C ARG A 206 -16.00 -31.47 -19.03
N SER A 207 -16.43 -31.53 -20.29
CA SER A 207 -17.04 -32.73 -20.88
C SER A 207 -16.12 -33.95 -20.94
N ASP A 208 -14.80 -33.73 -20.89
CA ASP A 208 -13.77 -34.78 -20.84
C ASP A 208 -13.48 -35.26 -19.40
N GLY A 209 -14.23 -34.77 -18.42
CA GLY A 209 -14.08 -35.13 -17.01
C GLY A 209 -12.93 -34.42 -16.29
N GLN A 210 -12.18 -33.54 -16.96
CA GLN A 210 -11.14 -32.72 -16.30
C GLN A 210 -11.73 -31.46 -15.67
N LEU A 211 -11.02 -30.89 -14.70
CA LEU A 211 -11.38 -29.61 -14.08
C LEU A 211 -10.56 -28.47 -14.69
N LEU A 212 -11.24 -27.43 -15.17
CA LEU A 212 -10.64 -26.23 -15.77
C LEU A 212 -10.77 -25.05 -14.82
N TRP A 213 -9.64 -24.51 -14.39
CA TRP A 213 -9.56 -23.33 -13.55
C TRP A 213 -9.46 -22.08 -14.41
N ALA A 214 -10.50 -21.27 -14.43
CA ALA A 214 -10.49 -19.95 -15.04
C ALA A 214 -10.08 -18.93 -13.96
N ILE A 215 -8.95 -18.25 -14.14
CA ILE A 215 -8.40 -17.31 -13.17
C ILE A 215 -8.30 -15.92 -13.78
N ASN A 216 -8.80 -14.92 -13.04
CA ASN A 216 -8.81 -13.51 -13.38
C ASN A 216 -8.09 -12.70 -12.28
N PRO A 217 -6.76 -12.55 -12.40
CA PRO A 217 -5.94 -11.87 -11.40
C PRO A 217 -6.16 -10.35 -11.33
N ASN A 218 -6.53 -9.70 -12.44
CA ASN A 218 -6.72 -8.25 -12.49
C ASN A 218 -8.18 -7.82 -12.29
N ARG A 219 -9.08 -8.77 -12.09
CA ARG A 219 -10.51 -8.57 -11.80
C ARG A 219 -11.24 -7.74 -12.86
N ASP A 220 -10.77 -7.77 -14.12
CA ASP A 220 -11.32 -6.96 -15.22
C ASP A 220 -12.50 -7.64 -15.98
N GLY A 221 -13.00 -8.74 -15.43
CA GLY A 221 -14.02 -9.61 -16.05
C GLY A 221 -13.50 -10.56 -17.15
N ARG A 222 -12.22 -10.52 -17.52
CA ARG A 222 -11.63 -11.43 -18.52
C ARG A 222 -10.74 -12.47 -17.85
N THR A 223 -10.97 -13.74 -18.17
CA THR A 223 -10.05 -14.81 -17.76
C THR A 223 -8.72 -14.66 -18.51
N ILE A 224 -7.63 -14.49 -17.77
CA ILE A 224 -6.27 -14.36 -18.33
C ILE A 224 -5.53 -15.70 -18.30
N GLY A 225 -5.81 -16.56 -17.30
CA GLY A 225 -5.17 -17.87 -17.14
C GLY A 225 -6.16 -19.03 -17.10
N TYR A 226 -5.79 -20.14 -17.75
CA TYR A 226 -6.51 -21.41 -17.70
C TYR A 226 -5.56 -22.51 -17.22
N TYR A 227 -5.95 -23.25 -16.18
CA TYR A 227 -5.18 -24.39 -15.69
C TYR A 227 -6.04 -25.65 -15.69
N LEU A 228 -5.48 -26.75 -16.22
CA LEU A 228 -6.12 -28.05 -16.22
C LEU A 228 -5.53 -28.87 -15.08
N TYR A 229 -6.27 -28.98 -13.97
CA TYR A 229 -5.84 -29.73 -12.81
C TYR A 229 -7.03 -30.27 -12.02
N GLY A 230 -7.03 -31.58 -11.79
CA GLY A 230 -8.12 -32.30 -11.15
C GLY A 230 -9.16 -32.85 -12.12
N ALA A 231 -10.18 -33.48 -11.56
CA ALA A 231 -11.24 -34.18 -12.28
C ALA A 231 -12.63 -33.77 -11.79
N GLN A 232 -13.65 -34.13 -12.55
CA GLN A 232 -15.04 -33.94 -12.15
C GLN A 232 -15.33 -34.64 -10.81
N GLY A 233 -16.03 -33.95 -9.92
CA GLY A 233 -16.32 -34.42 -8.55
C GLY A 233 -15.24 -34.05 -7.54
N CYS A 234 -14.11 -33.47 -7.97
CA CYS A 234 -13.16 -32.86 -7.06
C CYS A 234 -13.69 -31.54 -6.47
N THR A 235 -13.30 -31.26 -5.23
CA THR A 235 -13.45 -29.95 -4.60
C THR A 235 -12.11 -29.19 -4.71
N PRO A 236 -12.05 -28.08 -5.45
CA PRO A 236 -10.83 -27.28 -5.62
C PRO A 236 -10.46 -26.47 -4.37
N PHE A 237 -9.16 -26.24 -4.16
CA PHE A 237 -8.61 -25.31 -3.16
C PHE A 237 -7.26 -24.74 -3.60
N SER A 238 -6.73 -23.75 -2.87
CA SER A 238 -5.39 -23.20 -3.07
C SER A 238 -4.68 -23.03 -1.73
N GLY A 239 -3.34 -23.05 -1.73
CA GLY A 239 -2.60 -22.84 -0.49
C GLY A 239 -1.09 -22.88 -0.67
N TYR A 240 -0.36 -22.50 0.38
CA TYR A 240 1.09 -22.45 0.41
C TYR A 240 1.66 -23.72 1.04
N PHE A 241 2.19 -24.62 0.22
CA PHE A 241 2.73 -25.90 0.70
C PHE A 241 4.27 -25.92 0.70
N PRO A 242 4.89 -26.85 1.45
CA PRO A 242 6.34 -26.99 1.47
C PRO A 242 6.93 -27.24 0.07
N THR A 243 8.05 -26.58 -0.22
CA THR A 243 8.90 -26.81 -1.41
C THR A 243 10.27 -27.29 -0.98
N SER A 244 11.05 -27.87 -1.91
CA SER A 244 12.45 -28.24 -1.63
C SER A 244 13.36 -27.05 -1.31
N SER A 245 12.93 -25.82 -1.59
CA SER A 245 13.64 -24.58 -1.30
C SER A 245 13.11 -23.85 -0.05
N SER A 246 12.14 -24.43 0.67
CA SER A 246 11.60 -23.86 1.90
C SER A 246 12.50 -24.15 3.10
N ILE A 247 12.79 -23.12 3.89
CA ILE A 247 13.53 -23.21 5.16
C ILE A 247 12.67 -22.61 6.26
N TYR A 248 12.47 -23.33 7.36
CA TYR A 248 11.54 -22.93 8.41
C TYR A 248 12.24 -22.37 9.64
N VAL A 249 11.66 -21.31 10.21
CA VAL A 249 12.14 -20.67 11.45
C VAL A 249 10.97 -20.51 12.41
N ASN A 250 11.14 -21.00 13.64
CA ASN A 250 10.17 -20.81 14.71
C ASN A 250 10.91 -20.35 15.98
N PRO A 251 10.65 -19.14 16.51
CA PRO A 251 11.42 -18.58 17.60
C PRO A 251 11.14 -19.27 18.94
N ALA A 252 9.97 -19.92 19.07
CA ALA A 252 9.56 -20.63 20.29
C ALA A 252 10.11 -22.06 20.32
N THR A 253 10.03 -22.79 19.21
CA THR A 253 10.29 -24.24 19.18
C THR A 253 11.60 -24.63 18.47
N GLY A 254 12.15 -23.75 17.64
CA GLY A 254 13.30 -24.06 16.78
C GLY A 254 14.62 -24.25 17.51
N ARG A 255 15.64 -24.73 16.79
CA ARG A 255 17.03 -24.86 17.27
C ARG A 255 18.04 -24.54 16.18
N ASP A 256 19.08 -23.80 16.52
CA ASP A 256 20.14 -23.41 15.58
C ASP A 256 21.26 -24.45 15.52
N ALA A 257 20.90 -25.67 15.11
CA ALA A 257 21.82 -26.79 14.96
C ALA A 257 21.93 -27.22 13.49
N ALA A 258 22.99 -27.96 13.16
CA ALA A 258 23.13 -28.56 11.84
C ALA A 258 21.95 -29.51 11.54
N GLY A 259 21.43 -29.47 10.32
CA GLY A 259 20.25 -30.27 9.92
C GLY A 259 18.89 -29.71 10.36
N ALA A 260 18.86 -28.55 11.01
CA ALA A 260 17.63 -27.79 11.20
C ALA A 260 17.18 -27.10 9.90
N GLY A 261 15.98 -26.51 9.93
CA GLY A 261 15.37 -25.80 8.81
C GLY A 261 14.28 -26.57 8.09
N THR A 262 13.90 -27.76 8.56
CA THR A 262 12.70 -28.47 8.08
C THR A 262 11.46 -28.03 8.85
N TYR A 263 10.27 -28.32 8.33
CA TYR A 263 9.01 -28.00 9.03
C TYR A 263 8.94 -28.66 10.43
N ALA A 264 9.41 -29.90 10.56
CA ALA A 264 9.43 -30.63 11.83
C ALA A 264 10.57 -30.19 12.76
N THR A 265 11.68 -29.69 12.21
CA THR A 265 12.87 -29.25 12.96
C THR A 265 13.32 -27.86 12.50
N PRO A 266 12.57 -26.79 12.81
CA PRO A 266 12.89 -25.45 12.32
C PRO A 266 14.13 -24.86 13.00
N TYR A 267 14.75 -23.88 12.35
CA TYR A 267 15.71 -22.98 12.99
C TYR A 267 15.03 -22.14 14.08
N ARG A 268 15.78 -21.71 15.09
CA ARG A 268 15.28 -20.75 16.08
C ARG A 268 15.39 -19.32 15.57
N THR A 269 16.51 -19.00 14.92
CA THR A 269 16.83 -17.64 14.47
C THR A 269 16.82 -17.51 12.95
N ILE A 270 16.48 -16.32 12.48
CA ILE A 270 16.48 -15.94 11.07
C ILE A 270 17.92 -15.94 10.55
N ASN A 271 18.89 -15.47 11.34
CA ASN A 271 20.29 -15.46 10.93
C ASN A 271 20.87 -16.88 10.73
N ALA A 272 20.45 -17.88 11.53
CA ALA A 272 20.87 -19.27 11.30
C ALA A 272 20.28 -19.83 10.00
N ALA A 273 19.01 -19.53 9.71
CA ALA A 273 18.38 -19.90 8.45
C ALA A 273 19.06 -19.20 7.25
N LEU A 274 19.39 -17.91 7.37
CA LEU A 274 20.13 -17.15 6.36
C LEU A 274 21.50 -17.75 6.10
N ALA A 275 22.22 -18.19 7.12
CA ALA A 275 23.52 -18.83 6.95
C ALA A 275 23.42 -20.12 6.12
N ALA A 276 22.36 -20.90 6.32
CA ALA A 276 22.10 -22.16 5.60
C ALA A 276 21.46 -21.97 4.22
N ALA A 277 20.80 -20.84 3.97
CA ALA A 277 19.98 -20.64 2.77
C ALA A 277 20.81 -20.48 1.48
N PRO A 278 20.68 -21.40 0.49
CA PRO A 278 21.15 -21.16 -0.87
C PRO A 278 20.30 -20.10 -1.59
N ALA A 279 20.79 -19.61 -2.73
CA ALA A 279 20.01 -18.74 -3.61
C ALA A 279 18.73 -19.45 -4.08
N GLY A 280 17.62 -18.72 -4.18
CA GLY A 280 16.29 -19.27 -4.51
C GLY A 280 15.47 -19.76 -3.32
N SER A 281 16.04 -19.74 -2.10
CA SER A 281 15.32 -20.23 -0.92
C SER A 281 14.20 -19.28 -0.47
N THR A 282 13.16 -19.87 0.11
CA THR A 282 12.13 -19.14 0.85
C THR A 282 12.28 -19.47 2.34
N ILE A 283 12.69 -18.48 3.12
CA ILE A 283 12.75 -18.55 4.58
C ILE A 283 11.36 -18.19 5.12
N ARG A 284 10.75 -19.14 5.83
CA ARG A 284 9.38 -19.10 6.30
C ARG A 284 9.36 -18.93 7.81
N LEU A 285 8.77 -17.84 8.27
CA LEU A 285 8.79 -17.44 9.66
C LEU A 285 7.42 -17.75 10.29
N ALA A 286 7.42 -18.60 11.31
CA ALA A 286 6.23 -18.79 12.12
C ALA A 286 5.87 -17.51 12.89
N SER A 287 4.60 -17.37 13.28
CA SER A 287 4.14 -16.31 14.19
C SER A 287 4.98 -16.31 15.47
N GLY A 288 5.43 -15.12 15.89
CA GLY A 288 6.25 -14.93 17.06
C GLY A 288 7.14 -13.69 17.01
N VAL A 289 7.82 -13.43 18.12
CA VAL A 289 8.76 -12.31 18.26
C VAL A 289 10.19 -12.79 18.11
N TYR A 290 10.86 -12.32 17.07
CA TYR A 290 12.26 -12.53 16.76
C TYR A 290 13.09 -11.37 17.30
N ARG A 291 13.83 -11.62 18.38
CA ARG A 291 14.66 -10.60 19.07
C ARG A 291 16.09 -10.63 18.57
N GLU A 292 16.29 -10.35 17.29
CA GLU A 292 17.61 -10.34 16.65
C GLU A 292 17.74 -9.22 15.61
N ASN A 293 18.98 -8.83 15.33
CA ASN A 293 19.29 -7.98 14.17
C ASN A 293 19.55 -8.89 12.96
N VAL A 294 18.69 -8.86 11.96
CA VAL A 294 18.77 -9.72 10.79
C VAL A 294 19.78 -9.16 9.79
N ARG A 295 20.71 -9.99 9.32
CA ARG A 295 21.78 -9.60 8.39
C ARG A 295 21.70 -10.39 7.08
N VAL A 296 21.19 -9.76 6.03
CA VAL A 296 21.15 -10.33 4.68
C VAL A 296 22.34 -9.79 3.88
N VAL A 297 23.42 -10.55 3.81
CA VAL A 297 24.68 -10.09 3.20
C VAL A 297 25.10 -11.03 2.08
N SER A 298 25.38 -10.48 0.90
CA SER A 298 25.82 -11.24 -0.28
C SER A 298 24.89 -12.41 -0.63
N LYS A 299 23.57 -12.19 -0.52
CA LYS A 299 22.53 -13.16 -0.88
C LYS A 299 21.89 -12.81 -2.21
N SER A 300 21.36 -13.82 -2.88
CA SER A 300 20.67 -13.64 -4.16
C SER A 300 19.38 -14.44 -4.21
N ASN A 301 18.32 -13.86 -4.77
CA ASN A 301 17.03 -14.51 -5.02
C ASN A 301 16.45 -15.20 -3.77
N LEU A 302 16.37 -14.49 -2.65
CA LEU A 302 15.95 -15.05 -1.37
C LEU A 302 14.65 -14.37 -0.91
N LYS A 303 13.67 -15.16 -0.46
CA LYS A 303 12.45 -14.63 0.16
C LYS A 303 12.49 -14.85 1.67
N ILE A 304 12.01 -13.87 2.45
CA ILE A 304 11.72 -14.00 3.87
C ILE A 304 10.26 -13.63 4.06
N VAL A 305 9.44 -14.61 4.46
CA VAL A 305 7.99 -14.49 4.50
C VAL A 305 7.49 -14.84 5.89
N GLY A 306 6.69 -13.94 6.48
CA GLY A 306 5.99 -14.15 7.74
C GLY A 306 4.55 -14.62 7.53
N THR A 307 3.80 -14.58 8.61
CA THR A 307 2.37 -14.92 8.65
C THR A 307 1.48 -13.69 8.63
N GLY A 308 2.00 -12.53 9.01
CA GLY A 308 1.29 -11.26 8.91
C GLY A 308 1.99 -10.12 9.66
N MET A 309 1.61 -8.88 9.31
CA MET A 309 2.13 -7.62 9.87
C MET A 309 1.84 -7.41 11.38
N ARG A 310 1.21 -8.37 12.06
CA ARG A 310 0.90 -8.30 13.49
C ARG A 310 1.38 -9.49 14.30
N SER A 311 1.91 -10.52 13.63
CA SER A 311 2.24 -11.80 14.25
C SER A 311 3.66 -12.26 14.02
N THR A 312 4.26 -12.00 12.85
CA THR A 312 5.70 -12.19 12.65
C THR A 312 6.44 -10.88 12.91
N ILE A 313 7.05 -10.78 14.10
CA ILE A 313 7.61 -9.52 14.60
C ILE A 313 9.13 -9.62 14.74
N ILE A 314 9.88 -8.83 13.99
CA ILE A 314 11.33 -8.65 14.15
C ILE A 314 11.56 -7.39 14.98
N TYR A 315 12.04 -7.58 16.21
CA TYR A 315 12.10 -6.52 17.22
C TYR A 315 13.36 -6.59 18.11
N PRO A 316 14.54 -6.23 17.57
CA PRO A 316 15.74 -6.10 18.39
C PRO A 316 15.69 -4.89 19.32
N ALA A 317 16.49 -4.95 20.38
CA ALA A 317 16.56 -3.88 21.38
C ALA A 317 17.36 -2.64 20.91
N SER A 318 18.24 -2.79 19.92
CA SER A 318 19.06 -1.71 19.37
C SER A 318 19.53 -2.03 17.95
N GLN A 319 20.18 -1.05 17.27
CA GLN A 319 20.66 -1.14 15.89
C GLN A 319 19.53 -1.37 14.86
N ASP A 320 19.87 -1.67 13.61
CA ASP A 320 18.89 -1.90 12.54
C ASP A 320 18.19 -3.24 12.72
N ALA A 321 16.87 -3.30 12.51
CA ALA A 321 16.14 -4.56 12.59
C ALA A 321 16.52 -5.51 11.46
N ILE A 322 16.52 -5.03 10.22
CA ILE A 322 17.01 -5.77 9.06
C ILE A 322 18.03 -4.92 8.31
N TYR A 323 19.22 -5.48 8.10
CA TYR A 323 20.28 -4.86 7.30
C TYR A 323 20.63 -5.74 6.10
N ILE A 324 20.43 -5.19 4.91
CA ILE A 324 20.59 -5.86 3.61
C ILE A 324 21.74 -5.19 2.86
N LEU A 325 22.79 -5.96 2.56
CA LEU A 325 24.02 -5.46 1.95
C LEU A 325 24.45 -6.33 0.78
N ARG A 326 24.76 -5.68 -0.35
CA ARG A 326 25.30 -6.32 -1.58
C ARG A 326 24.51 -7.57 -1.97
N SER A 327 23.18 -7.49 -1.89
CA SER A 327 22.28 -8.61 -2.13
C SER A 327 21.27 -8.27 -3.23
N ALA A 328 20.89 -9.25 -4.04
CA ALA A 328 20.03 -9.00 -5.21
C ALA A 328 18.81 -9.92 -5.22
N GLY A 329 17.63 -9.38 -5.55
CA GLY A 329 16.39 -10.17 -5.59
C GLY A 329 15.99 -10.67 -4.21
N ILE A 330 16.10 -9.80 -3.19
CA ILE A 330 15.63 -10.12 -1.85
C ILE A 330 14.16 -9.73 -1.75
N SER A 331 13.33 -10.61 -1.20
CA SER A 331 11.94 -10.28 -0.89
C SER A 331 11.70 -10.36 0.61
N LEU A 332 10.99 -9.37 1.15
CA LEU A 332 10.45 -9.36 2.50
C LEU A 332 8.93 -9.27 2.42
N ASP A 333 8.23 -10.12 3.15
CA ASP A 333 6.78 -10.24 2.99
C ASP A 333 6.11 -10.60 4.32
N ASP A 334 4.99 -9.94 4.65
CA ASP A 334 4.18 -10.20 5.85
C ASP A 334 4.91 -10.08 7.19
N LEU A 335 5.61 -8.96 7.38
CA LEU A 335 6.44 -8.74 8.57
C LEU A 335 6.10 -7.44 9.28
N TRP A 336 6.11 -7.48 10.61
CA TRP A 336 6.33 -6.31 11.43
C TRP A 336 7.82 -6.18 11.77
N VAL A 337 8.44 -5.10 11.36
CA VAL A 337 9.86 -4.80 11.59
C VAL A 337 9.99 -3.52 12.40
N ALA A 338 10.45 -3.61 13.64
CA ALA A 338 10.61 -2.42 14.48
C ALA A 338 11.92 -2.43 15.27
N SER A 339 12.56 -1.27 15.36
CA SER A 339 13.75 -1.08 16.19
C SER A 339 13.67 0.21 17.00
N VAL A 340 13.68 0.06 18.33
CA VAL A 340 13.46 1.17 19.28
C VAL A 340 14.74 1.80 19.82
N GLY A 341 15.92 1.28 19.45
CA GLY A 341 17.19 1.90 19.86
C GLY A 341 17.34 3.33 19.32
N ALA A 342 18.19 4.15 19.93
CA ALA A 342 18.32 5.58 19.58
C ALA A 342 18.57 5.86 18.07
N GLU A 343 19.34 4.99 17.42
CA GLU A 343 19.59 5.00 15.96
C GLU A 343 18.89 3.84 15.24
N GLY A 344 17.86 3.27 15.85
CA GLY A 344 17.15 2.10 15.37
C GLY A 344 16.39 2.40 14.08
N ARG A 345 16.69 1.63 13.03
CA ARG A 345 15.98 1.67 11.74
C ARG A 345 15.32 0.32 11.49
N GLY A 346 14.24 0.32 10.72
CA GLY A 346 13.48 -0.88 10.39
C GLY A 346 14.25 -1.72 9.38
N VAL A 347 14.14 -1.35 8.10
CA VAL A 347 14.83 -2.03 6.99
C VAL A 347 15.87 -1.11 6.38
N VAL A 348 17.11 -1.55 6.31
CA VAL A 348 18.21 -0.80 5.69
C VAL A 348 18.73 -1.57 4.48
N VAL A 349 18.63 -0.93 3.31
CA VAL A 349 18.99 -1.51 2.00
C VAL A 349 20.19 -0.77 1.44
N VAL A 350 21.33 -1.46 1.34
CA VAL A 350 22.61 -0.89 0.90
C VAL A 350 23.13 -1.67 -0.29
N ALA A 351 23.32 -0.99 -1.44
CA ALA A 351 23.78 -1.61 -2.69
C ALA A 351 23.07 -2.94 -3.00
N SER A 352 21.75 -2.96 -2.81
CA SER A 352 20.93 -4.18 -2.86
C SER A 352 19.59 -3.92 -3.55
N SER A 353 18.97 -4.97 -4.10
CA SER A 353 17.58 -4.91 -4.56
C SER A 353 16.65 -5.68 -3.64
N VAL A 354 15.58 -5.00 -3.22
CA VAL A 354 14.59 -5.49 -2.26
C VAL A 354 13.20 -5.21 -2.78
N ASP A 355 12.36 -6.24 -2.82
CA ASP A 355 10.93 -6.09 -2.95
C ASP A 355 10.28 -6.29 -1.57
N THR A 356 9.28 -5.48 -1.23
CA THR A 356 8.52 -5.61 0.01
C THR A 356 7.02 -5.66 -0.26
N GLY A 357 6.32 -6.62 0.34
CA GLY A 357 4.87 -6.69 0.41
C GLY A 357 4.42 -6.73 1.87
N LEU A 358 3.42 -5.92 2.24
CA LEU A 358 2.86 -5.91 3.61
C LEU A 358 3.95 -5.85 4.71
N ILE A 359 4.83 -4.85 4.63
CA ILE A 359 5.83 -4.59 5.67
C ILE A 359 5.38 -3.44 6.54
N ARG A 360 5.30 -3.68 7.86
CA ARG A 360 4.95 -2.67 8.85
C ARG A 360 6.17 -2.24 9.64
N THR A 361 6.36 -0.93 9.85
CA THR A 361 7.53 -0.41 10.60
C THR A 361 7.23 0.49 11.80
N ASN A 362 5.99 0.56 12.28
CA ASN A 362 5.64 1.37 13.45
C ASN A 362 6.47 0.99 14.68
N LEU A 363 6.68 1.95 15.58
CA LEU A 363 7.58 1.90 16.74
C LEU A 363 9.08 1.98 16.39
N THR A 364 9.46 1.90 15.11
CA THR A 364 10.85 2.17 14.72
C THR A 364 11.25 3.58 15.13
N ARG A 365 12.47 3.74 15.66
CA ARG A 365 12.92 5.01 16.21
C ARG A 365 13.20 6.05 15.13
N TRP A 366 14.09 5.77 14.18
CA TRP A 366 14.61 6.77 13.25
C TRP A 366 14.05 6.65 11.83
N ILE A 367 14.26 5.54 11.13
CA ILE A 367 13.82 5.39 9.72
C ILE A 367 13.13 4.05 9.54
N GLY A 368 11.90 4.06 8.99
CA GLY A 368 11.15 2.85 8.68
C GLY A 368 11.89 1.99 7.64
N ILE A 369 12.13 2.56 6.47
CA ILE A 369 12.98 1.95 5.42
C ILE A 369 13.98 2.96 4.83
N LEU A 370 15.24 2.55 4.72
CA LEU A 370 16.35 3.36 4.22
C LEU A 370 16.99 2.70 2.99
N GLY A 371 17.07 3.42 1.86
CA GLY A 371 17.83 3.03 0.68
C GLY A 371 19.12 3.84 0.53
N VAL A 372 20.25 3.16 0.33
CA VAL A 372 21.58 3.78 0.20
C VAL A 372 22.38 3.14 -0.93
N ASN A 373 22.96 3.97 -1.79
CA ASN A 373 24.00 3.53 -2.72
C ASN A 373 25.32 3.28 -1.98
N GLU A 374 26.03 2.22 -2.34
CA GLU A 374 27.40 1.99 -1.91
C GLU A 374 28.27 1.58 -3.12
N GLY A 375 29.43 2.24 -3.27
CA GLY A 375 30.40 1.89 -4.32
C GLY A 375 29.87 2.03 -5.76
N GLY A 376 28.91 2.93 -6.00
CA GLY A 376 28.27 3.12 -7.31
C GLY A 376 27.11 2.16 -7.57
N THR A 377 26.85 1.20 -6.69
CA THR A 377 25.70 0.29 -6.79
C THR A 377 24.51 0.85 -6.02
N PRO A 378 23.39 1.19 -6.69
CA PRO A 378 22.24 1.76 -6.02
C PRO A 378 21.49 0.72 -5.19
N ALA A 379 20.86 1.16 -4.10
CA ALA A 379 19.74 0.41 -3.53
C ALA A 379 18.53 0.53 -4.46
N THR A 380 17.80 -0.56 -4.69
CA THR A 380 16.53 -0.57 -5.43
C THR A 380 15.45 -1.16 -4.53
N ILE A 381 14.40 -0.39 -4.26
CA ILE A 381 13.31 -0.79 -3.35
C ILE A 381 11.99 -0.77 -4.13
N ASN A 382 11.29 -1.90 -4.21
CA ASN A 382 9.92 -1.92 -4.70
C ASN A 382 8.98 -2.28 -3.55
N ALA A 383 8.30 -1.28 -3.00
CA ALA A 383 7.39 -1.47 -1.87
C ALA A 383 5.93 -1.42 -2.31
N ARG A 384 5.14 -2.38 -1.82
CA ARG A 384 3.70 -2.50 -2.11
C ARG A 384 2.93 -2.79 -0.84
N TYR A 385 1.85 -2.03 -0.62
CA TYR A 385 0.94 -2.23 0.51
C TYR A 385 1.63 -2.16 1.90
N SER A 386 2.88 -1.70 1.94
CA SER A 386 3.68 -1.59 3.16
C SER A 386 3.29 -0.34 3.95
N VAL A 387 3.36 -0.46 5.27
CA VAL A 387 2.99 0.55 6.27
C VAL A 387 4.25 1.09 6.95
N PHE A 388 4.79 2.18 6.42
CA PHE A 388 5.95 2.91 6.96
C PHE A 388 5.52 4.05 7.90
N ASP A 389 4.55 3.75 8.75
CA ASP A 389 3.90 4.71 9.64
C ASP A 389 4.53 4.73 11.03
N GLN A 390 4.28 5.82 11.77
CA GLN A 390 4.56 5.94 13.20
C GLN A 390 6.02 5.60 13.56
N VAL A 391 6.95 5.95 12.66
CA VAL A 391 8.36 6.06 12.99
C VAL A 391 8.50 7.22 13.95
N THR A 392 9.04 6.96 15.14
CA THR A 392 8.78 7.85 16.27
C THR A 392 9.48 9.19 16.14
N THR A 393 10.66 9.26 15.54
CA THR A 393 11.42 10.53 15.48
C THR A 393 11.86 11.00 14.10
N GLY A 394 12.04 10.09 13.15
CA GLY A 394 12.40 10.44 11.79
C GLY A 394 11.34 10.01 10.79
N THR A 395 11.78 9.46 9.67
CA THR A 395 11.01 9.32 8.44
C THR A 395 10.44 7.92 8.26
N GLY A 396 9.29 7.81 7.59
CA GLY A 396 8.81 6.52 7.07
C GLY A 396 9.77 5.92 6.03
N VAL A 397 9.97 6.63 4.92
CA VAL A 397 10.84 6.21 3.81
C VAL A 397 11.96 7.22 3.58
N TYR A 398 13.21 6.78 3.55
CA TYR A 398 14.36 7.64 3.26
C TYR A 398 15.22 7.05 2.14
N LEU A 399 15.41 7.80 1.05
CA LEU A 399 16.33 7.47 -0.03
C LEU A 399 17.48 8.46 -0.09
N GLN A 400 18.72 7.96 -0.10
CA GLN A 400 19.90 8.80 -0.22
C GLN A 400 20.97 8.20 -1.14
N ASN A 401 21.81 9.10 -1.65
CA ASN A 401 23.00 8.78 -2.43
C ASN A 401 22.75 8.06 -3.76
N GLY A 402 21.58 8.19 -4.38
CA GLY A 402 21.29 7.56 -5.67
C GLY A 402 20.55 6.23 -5.55
N ALA A 403 19.76 6.06 -4.48
CA ALA A 403 18.84 4.94 -4.36
C ALA A 403 17.61 5.13 -5.28
N ASN A 404 17.01 4.03 -5.70
CA ASN A 404 15.81 4.00 -6.53
C ASN A 404 14.67 3.35 -5.75
N ALA A 405 13.47 3.92 -5.80
CA ALA A 405 12.29 3.27 -5.23
C ALA A 405 11.04 3.37 -6.11
N THR A 406 10.26 2.29 -6.10
CA THR A 406 8.86 2.28 -6.53
C THR A 406 8.01 2.00 -5.31
N LEU A 407 7.12 2.92 -4.97
CA LEU A 407 6.26 2.90 -3.79
C LEU A 407 4.81 2.89 -4.27
N TYR A 408 4.13 1.77 -4.13
CA TYR A 408 2.77 1.58 -4.62
C TYR A 408 1.83 1.24 -3.47
N ALA A 409 0.77 2.01 -3.30
CA ALA A 409 -0.22 1.80 -2.24
C ALA A 409 0.40 1.64 -0.84
N ILE A 410 1.50 2.36 -0.58
CA ILE A 410 2.13 2.37 0.76
C ILE A 410 1.49 3.45 1.62
N SER A 411 1.68 3.35 2.93
CA SER A 411 1.47 4.46 3.85
C SER A 411 2.81 4.93 4.46
N ALA A 412 2.94 6.24 4.63
CA ALA A 412 4.06 6.86 5.35
C ALA A 412 3.53 8.01 6.22
N SER A 413 2.75 7.65 7.23
CA SER A 413 1.91 8.55 8.01
C SER A 413 2.30 8.62 9.48
N GLN A 414 2.01 9.76 10.11
CA GLN A 414 2.26 10.00 11.54
C GLN A 414 3.73 9.79 11.96
N ASN A 415 4.67 10.06 11.05
CA ASN A 415 6.09 9.96 11.32
C ASN A 415 6.63 11.21 12.02
N GLY A 416 7.68 11.02 12.82
CA GLY A 416 8.37 12.07 13.56
C GLY A 416 7.61 12.60 14.78
N MET A 417 6.57 11.90 15.25
CA MET A 417 5.63 12.43 16.24
C MET A 417 6.11 12.46 17.69
N GLY A 418 7.25 11.84 18.01
CA GLY A 418 7.87 11.83 19.33
C GLY A 418 8.39 13.21 19.77
N ASP A 419 8.60 13.38 21.07
CA ASP A 419 9.08 14.64 21.66
C ASP A 419 10.50 15.00 21.22
N ASP A 420 11.34 13.99 20.98
CA ASP A 420 12.72 14.06 20.52
C ASP A 420 12.84 13.81 19.00
N TYR A 421 11.97 14.46 18.25
CA TYR A 421 11.90 14.42 16.80
C TYR A 421 13.18 14.92 16.11
N ARG A 422 13.38 14.46 14.88
CA ARG A 422 14.45 14.88 13.98
C ARG A 422 13.90 15.77 12.86
N PRO A 423 14.73 16.64 12.25
CA PRO A 423 14.31 17.49 11.14
C PRO A 423 13.84 16.73 9.90
N ASP A 424 14.24 15.46 9.76
CA ASP A 424 13.81 14.54 8.71
C ASP A 424 12.50 13.79 9.06
N GLY A 425 11.78 14.19 10.11
CA GLY A 425 10.49 13.61 10.55
C GLY A 425 9.31 13.79 9.58
N GLY A 426 9.52 13.58 8.28
CA GLY A 426 8.53 13.59 7.22
C GLY A 426 8.02 12.20 6.85
N GLY A 427 7.16 12.13 5.83
CA GLY A 427 6.67 10.86 5.31
C GLY A 427 7.70 10.15 4.43
N ILE A 428 8.09 10.80 3.35
CA ILE A 428 9.07 10.30 2.36
C ILE A 428 10.13 11.38 2.10
N VAL A 429 11.40 11.00 2.27
CA VAL A 429 12.56 11.83 1.96
C VAL A 429 13.30 11.24 0.76
N VAL A 430 13.53 12.05 -0.28
CA VAL A 430 14.30 11.67 -1.46
C VAL A 430 15.44 12.66 -1.65
N ALA A 431 16.66 12.22 -1.36
CA ALA A 431 17.83 13.09 -1.27
C ALA A 431 18.97 12.67 -2.21
N GLY A 432 19.92 13.57 -2.43
CA GLY A 432 21.09 13.33 -3.28
C GLY A 432 20.70 13.18 -4.75
N THR A 433 21.10 12.08 -5.38
CA THR A 433 20.77 11.73 -6.79
C THR A 433 19.68 10.66 -6.89
N SER A 434 18.91 10.45 -5.83
CA SER A 434 17.95 9.35 -5.72
C SER A 434 16.70 9.57 -6.57
N TYR A 435 16.02 8.48 -6.91
CA TYR A 435 14.77 8.47 -7.67
C TYR A 435 13.66 7.76 -6.90
N ALA A 436 12.45 8.33 -6.89
CA ALA A 436 11.27 7.68 -6.35
C ALA A 436 10.08 7.84 -7.29
N LYS A 437 9.34 6.75 -7.51
CA LYS A 437 8.01 6.74 -8.06
C LYS A 437 7.01 6.36 -6.97
N VAL A 438 6.01 7.20 -6.74
CA VAL A 438 4.99 7.03 -5.70
C VAL A 438 3.63 7.00 -6.36
N ASP A 439 2.85 5.96 -6.14
CA ASP A 439 1.51 5.83 -6.70
C ASP A 439 0.53 5.27 -5.67
N ARG A 440 -0.72 5.77 -5.68
CA ARG A 440 -1.80 5.33 -4.79
C ARG A 440 -1.48 5.33 -3.30
N SER A 441 -0.54 6.16 -2.87
CA SER A 441 0.03 6.12 -1.52
C SER A 441 -0.58 7.18 -0.58
N VAL A 442 -0.53 6.92 0.72
CA VAL A 442 -1.11 7.77 1.77
C VAL A 442 -0.02 8.30 2.70
N ILE A 443 0.18 9.62 2.71
CA ILE A 443 1.24 10.30 3.46
C ILE A 443 0.60 11.37 4.36
N VAL A 444 0.07 10.97 5.51
CA VAL A 444 -0.82 11.82 6.32
C VAL A 444 -0.32 12.06 7.74
N GLY A 445 -0.51 13.27 8.25
CA GLY A 445 -0.34 13.57 9.67
C GLY A 445 1.10 13.53 10.17
N ASN A 446 2.08 13.64 9.27
CA ASN A 446 3.50 13.68 9.62
C ASN A 446 3.86 14.96 10.36
N ARG A 447 4.91 14.91 11.19
CA ARG A 447 5.37 16.10 11.92
C ARG A 447 5.88 17.17 10.96
N HIS A 448 6.81 16.80 10.08
CA HIS A 448 7.31 17.66 9.01
C HIS A 448 6.58 17.37 7.68
N SER A 449 7.16 17.83 6.56
CA SER A 449 6.49 17.73 5.27
C SER A 449 6.22 16.28 4.90
N GLY A 450 5.08 16.02 4.25
CA GLY A 450 4.77 14.68 3.75
C GLY A 450 5.87 14.17 2.81
N LEU A 451 6.31 15.04 1.90
CA LEU A 451 7.40 14.77 0.96
C LEU A 451 8.51 15.80 1.09
N ILE A 452 9.76 15.36 1.08
CA ILE A 452 10.95 16.21 1.11
C ILE A 452 11.89 15.76 -0.01
N VAL A 453 12.13 16.62 -1.00
CA VAL A 453 12.98 16.31 -2.16
C VAL A 453 14.06 17.37 -2.32
N ASN A 454 15.32 16.95 -2.36
CA ASN A 454 16.45 17.87 -2.34
C ASN A 454 17.62 17.47 -3.25
N SER A 455 18.67 18.30 -3.24
CA SER A 455 19.88 18.10 -4.04
C SER A 455 19.55 17.99 -5.53
N THR A 456 19.69 16.83 -6.16
CA THR A 456 19.34 16.59 -7.57
C THR A 456 18.39 15.40 -7.72
N ALA A 457 17.69 15.06 -6.63
CA ALA A 457 16.81 13.91 -6.57
C ALA A 457 15.57 14.12 -7.44
N ARG A 458 14.94 13.03 -7.87
CA ARG A 458 13.73 13.03 -8.68
C ARG A 458 12.62 12.27 -7.97
N LEU A 459 11.45 12.91 -7.85
CA LEU A 459 10.22 12.30 -7.36
C LEU A 459 9.13 12.41 -8.42
N GLU A 460 8.49 11.30 -8.73
CA GLU A 460 7.26 11.24 -9.51
C GLU A 460 6.16 10.69 -8.61
N MET A 461 5.07 11.43 -8.43
CA MET A 461 3.96 11.06 -7.57
C MET A 461 2.64 11.14 -8.34
N SER A 462 1.84 10.08 -8.27
CA SER A 462 0.50 10.03 -8.87
C SER A 462 -0.57 9.42 -7.98
N ASN A 463 -1.82 9.84 -8.16
CA ASN A 463 -3.01 9.26 -7.50
C ASN A 463 -2.87 9.10 -5.97
N SER A 464 -2.09 9.97 -5.33
CA SER A 464 -1.67 9.80 -3.93
C SER A 464 -2.11 11.00 -3.09
N TYR A 465 -2.07 10.82 -1.77
CA TYR A 465 -2.50 11.81 -0.78
C TYR A 465 -1.32 12.25 0.09
N SER A 466 -1.11 13.56 0.21
CA SER A 466 -0.19 14.15 1.20
C SER A 466 -0.90 15.24 1.99
N ALA A 467 -1.26 14.95 3.23
CA ALA A 467 -2.17 15.81 3.98
C ALA A 467 -1.90 15.90 5.47
N GLY A 468 -2.35 16.98 6.10
CA GLY A 468 -2.33 17.12 7.56
C GLY A 468 -0.93 17.19 8.18
N SER A 469 0.11 17.54 7.41
CA SER A 469 1.45 17.77 7.98
C SER A 469 1.38 18.87 9.04
N ARG A 470 1.91 18.63 10.23
CA ARG A 470 1.70 19.53 11.39
C ARG A 470 2.54 20.79 11.31
N LEU A 471 3.83 20.62 11.01
CA LEU A 471 4.88 21.65 10.93
C LEU A 471 5.59 21.64 9.56
N GLY A 472 5.03 20.97 8.56
CA GLY A 472 5.56 20.99 7.20
C GLY A 472 4.48 21.08 6.12
N ASN A 473 4.96 21.12 4.89
CA ASN A 473 4.14 21.19 3.68
C ASN A 473 3.60 19.82 3.27
N GLY A 474 2.65 19.76 2.35
CA GLY A 474 2.34 18.50 1.68
C GLY A 474 3.54 17.96 0.90
N ALA A 475 4.29 18.85 0.24
CA ALA A 475 5.57 18.55 -0.39
C ALA A 475 6.51 19.76 -0.34
N LEU A 476 7.82 19.49 -0.18
CA LEU A 476 8.88 20.50 -0.20
C LEU A 476 9.96 20.10 -1.21
N LEU A 477 10.20 20.95 -2.22
CA LEU A 477 11.26 20.81 -3.21
C LEU A 477 12.32 21.92 -3.02
N PHE A 478 13.59 21.55 -3.01
CA PHE A 478 14.69 22.51 -2.91
C PHE A 478 15.96 22.02 -3.62
N GLY A 479 16.93 22.91 -3.84
CA GLY A 479 18.08 22.65 -4.70
C GLY A 479 17.71 22.32 -6.15
N GLY A 480 18.53 21.53 -6.85
CA GLY A 480 18.31 21.07 -8.23
C GLY A 480 17.35 19.88 -8.38
N SER A 481 16.45 19.66 -7.42
CA SER A 481 15.53 18.52 -7.41
C SER A 481 14.47 18.58 -8.51
N THR A 482 13.88 17.43 -8.85
CA THR A 482 12.76 17.34 -9.80
C THR A 482 11.52 16.75 -9.13
N GLY A 483 10.38 17.43 -9.28
CA GLY A 483 9.08 16.95 -8.80
C GLY A 483 8.04 16.88 -9.90
N ILE A 484 7.47 15.69 -10.14
CA ILE A 484 6.34 15.50 -11.05
C ILE A 484 5.14 15.03 -10.23
N PHE A 485 4.06 15.79 -10.27
CA PHE A 485 2.85 15.54 -9.48
C PHE A 485 1.64 15.48 -10.41
N VAL A 486 1.02 14.31 -10.53
CA VAL A 486 -0.14 14.08 -11.40
C VAL A 486 -1.31 13.45 -10.65
N GLY A 487 -2.44 14.15 -10.56
CA GLY A 487 -3.66 13.57 -9.97
C GLY A 487 -3.59 13.31 -8.46
N ASN A 488 -2.79 14.06 -7.72
CA ASN A 488 -2.64 13.93 -6.26
C ASN A 488 -3.55 14.88 -5.49
N THR A 489 -3.69 14.63 -4.19
CA THR A 489 -4.34 15.55 -3.26
C THR A 489 -3.34 16.03 -2.20
N PHE A 490 -3.20 17.35 -2.08
CA PHE A 490 -2.43 18.04 -1.05
C PHE A 490 -3.39 18.85 -0.17
N ALA A 491 -3.65 18.38 1.05
CA ALA A 491 -4.72 18.94 1.87
C ALA A 491 -4.33 19.22 3.31
N ASP A 492 -4.93 20.25 3.91
CA ASP A 492 -4.88 20.49 5.36
C ASP A 492 -3.47 20.62 5.95
N ASN A 493 -2.48 21.01 5.15
CA ASN A 493 -1.10 21.09 5.63
C ASN A 493 -0.87 22.37 6.44
N GLY A 494 -0.01 22.25 7.46
CA GLY A 494 0.36 23.32 8.36
C GLY A 494 -0.62 23.58 9.49
N THR A 495 -1.30 22.55 10.01
CA THR A 495 -2.39 22.63 11.02
C THR A 495 -2.05 23.39 12.30
N THR A 496 -0.76 23.67 12.57
CA THR A 496 -0.30 24.37 13.78
C THR A 496 -0.18 25.89 13.58
N PHE A 497 -0.18 26.38 12.33
CA PHE A 497 0.09 27.78 11.99
C PHE A 497 -1.09 28.47 11.29
N GLY A 498 -1.21 29.79 11.46
CA GLY A 498 -2.23 30.63 10.80
C GLY A 498 -1.79 31.16 9.44
N ALA A 499 -2.66 31.90 8.72
CA ALA A 499 -2.45 32.27 7.31
C ALA A 499 -1.14 33.03 6.97
N SER A 500 -0.52 33.74 7.92
CA SER A 500 0.73 34.50 7.72
C SER A 500 2.01 33.76 8.18
N SER A 501 1.87 32.56 8.72
CA SER A 501 2.97 31.66 9.12
C SER A 501 2.69 30.20 8.72
N GLY A 502 1.68 30.01 7.86
CA GLY A 502 1.13 28.73 7.45
C GLY A 502 2.04 27.99 6.49
N LEU A 503 1.67 26.75 6.20
CA LEU A 503 2.41 25.88 5.30
C LEU A 503 1.57 25.54 4.07
N ASN A 504 2.27 25.11 3.03
CA ASN A 504 1.74 25.01 1.69
C ASN A 504 1.35 23.56 1.35
N GLY A 505 0.50 23.39 0.34
CA GLY A 505 0.30 22.08 -0.26
C GLY A 505 1.57 21.59 -0.95
N LEU A 506 2.15 22.43 -1.81
CA LEU A 506 3.46 22.22 -2.42
C LEU A 506 4.32 23.49 -2.27
N GLU A 507 5.50 23.35 -1.70
CA GLU A 507 6.49 24.40 -1.61
C GLU A 507 7.69 24.12 -2.52
N ILE A 508 7.97 25.07 -3.41
CA ILE A 508 9.21 25.15 -4.18
C ILE A 508 10.04 26.23 -3.53
N TYR A 509 11.08 25.82 -2.81
CA TYR A 509 11.84 26.66 -1.90
C TYR A 509 12.70 27.69 -2.63
N ASP A 510 13.18 28.69 -1.89
CA ASP A 510 13.90 29.85 -2.42
C ASP A 510 15.24 29.51 -3.11
N ASP A 511 15.84 28.36 -2.80
CA ASP A 511 17.08 27.90 -3.43
C ASP A 511 16.85 26.89 -4.58
N PHE A 512 15.61 26.65 -4.99
CA PHE A 512 15.27 25.70 -6.03
C PHE A 512 15.84 26.10 -7.40
N THR A 513 16.47 25.16 -8.10
CA THR A 513 17.05 25.32 -9.44
C THR A 513 16.63 24.23 -10.41
N GLY A 514 15.82 23.26 -9.97
CA GLY A 514 15.46 22.10 -10.75
C GLY A 514 14.22 22.31 -11.62
N TYR A 515 13.39 21.28 -11.73
CA TYR A 515 12.19 21.24 -12.58
C TYR A 515 10.96 20.74 -11.82
N ALA A 516 9.79 21.33 -12.09
CA ALA A 516 8.54 20.81 -11.55
C ALA A 516 7.41 20.83 -12.59
N PHE A 517 6.60 19.77 -12.58
CA PHE A 517 5.40 19.61 -13.41
C PHE A 517 4.22 19.19 -12.53
N VAL A 518 3.15 19.99 -12.55
CA VAL A 518 2.02 19.86 -11.62
C VAL A 518 0.71 19.83 -12.42
N GLN A 519 0.12 18.64 -12.57
CA GLN A 519 -1.06 18.43 -13.39
C GLN A 519 -2.20 17.72 -12.67
N GLY A 520 -3.43 18.22 -12.79
CA GLY A 520 -4.63 17.50 -12.34
C GLY A 520 -4.71 17.26 -10.83
N ASN A 521 -3.94 17.98 -10.02
CA ASN A 521 -3.90 17.80 -8.57
C ASN A 521 -4.98 18.65 -7.88
N GLN A 522 -5.31 18.27 -6.65
CA GLN A 522 -6.16 19.01 -5.74
C GLN A 522 -5.33 19.61 -4.60
N PHE A 523 -5.43 20.91 -4.40
CA PHE A 523 -4.79 21.64 -3.30
C PHE A 523 -5.89 22.22 -2.42
N LEU A 524 -6.14 21.59 -1.28
CA LEU A 524 -7.35 21.80 -0.48
C LEU A 524 -7.03 22.29 0.93
N ARG A 525 -7.54 23.45 1.34
CA ARG A 525 -7.53 23.87 2.76
C ARG A 525 -6.16 23.87 3.43
N ASN A 526 -5.07 24.11 2.67
CA ASN A 526 -3.75 24.31 3.25
C ASN A 526 -3.71 25.67 3.96
N THR A 527 -2.97 25.79 5.06
CA THR A 527 -3.04 27.00 5.90
C THR A 527 -2.49 28.24 5.22
N ALA A 528 -1.50 28.09 4.33
CA ALA A 528 -1.00 29.16 3.46
C ALA A 528 -1.40 28.95 1.99
N SER A 529 -0.45 28.63 1.12
CA SER A 529 -0.73 28.52 -0.31
C SER A 529 -1.08 27.08 -0.69
N GLY A 530 -1.92 26.89 -1.71
CA GLY A 530 -1.98 25.60 -2.38
C GLY A 530 -0.60 25.25 -2.95
N MET A 531 0.01 26.21 -3.64
CA MET A 531 1.40 26.12 -4.11
C MET A 531 2.17 27.41 -3.84
N TYR A 532 3.39 27.31 -3.31
CA TYR A 532 4.34 28.41 -3.15
C TYR A 532 5.56 28.19 -4.04
N ILE A 533 6.04 29.24 -4.69
CA ILE A 533 7.22 29.23 -5.56
C ILE A 533 8.16 30.39 -5.18
N GLY A 534 9.25 30.06 -4.50
CA GLY A 534 10.30 31.01 -4.11
C GLY A 534 11.42 31.17 -5.14
N SER A 535 11.71 30.13 -5.91
CA SER A 535 12.67 30.19 -7.02
C SER A 535 12.31 29.19 -8.11
N ALA A 536 12.42 29.60 -9.38
CA ALA A 536 12.13 28.76 -10.53
C ALA A 536 12.84 29.28 -11.78
N PRO A 537 14.17 29.10 -11.89
CA PRO A 537 14.90 29.52 -13.09
C PRO A 537 14.50 28.72 -14.33
N ASN A 538 13.95 27.51 -14.15
CA ASN A 538 13.28 26.75 -15.18
C ASN A 538 11.75 26.91 -15.03
N GLN A 539 11.04 27.06 -16.14
CA GLN A 539 9.59 27.27 -16.10
C GLN A 539 8.86 26.09 -15.46
N ILE A 540 8.12 26.38 -14.39
CA ILE A 540 7.20 25.43 -13.76
C ILE A 540 5.88 25.44 -14.52
N THR A 541 5.34 24.25 -14.80
CA THR A 541 4.07 24.08 -15.51
C THR A 541 2.99 23.60 -14.55
N ILE A 542 1.88 24.36 -14.48
CA ILE A 542 0.76 24.17 -13.56
C ILE A 542 -0.54 24.10 -14.38
N VAL A 543 -1.06 22.89 -14.58
CA VAL A 543 -2.13 22.61 -15.55
C VAL A 543 -3.28 21.82 -14.96
N GLY A 544 -4.52 22.28 -15.12
CA GLY A 544 -5.70 21.46 -14.81
C GLY A 544 -5.87 21.13 -13.32
N ASN A 545 -5.24 21.88 -12.41
CA ASN A 545 -5.32 21.65 -10.98
C ASN A 545 -6.53 22.37 -10.36
N THR A 546 -6.97 21.89 -9.21
CA THR A 546 -7.99 22.53 -8.36
C THR A 546 -7.34 23.12 -7.12
N PHE A 547 -7.53 24.40 -6.88
CA PHE A 547 -7.10 25.13 -5.69
C PHE A 547 -8.33 25.63 -4.95
N SER A 548 -8.62 25.08 -3.77
CA SER A 548 -9.80 25.47 -3.00
C SER A 548 -9.49 25.52 -1.51
N GLY A 549 -9.97 26.54 -0.81
CA GLY A 549 -9.79 26.61 0.65
C GLY A 549 -8.43 27.06 1.16
N ASN A 550 -7.48 27.38 0.29
CA ASN A 550 -6.18 27.91 0.68
C ASN A 550 -6.26 29.44 0.88
N TRP A 551 -5.35 30.02 1.65
CA TRP A 551 -5.20 31.47 1.73
C TRP A 551 -4.83 32.07 0.36
N SER A 552 -3.94 31.39 -0.36
CA SER A 552 -3.62 31.69 -1.75
C SER A 552 -3.64 30.42 -2.59
N GLY A 553 -4.18 30.45 -3.81
CA GLY A 553 -4.09 29.31 -4.72
C GLY A 553 -2.63 29.04 -5.10
N VAL A 554 -2.02 29.99 -5.82
CA VAL A 554 -0.59 29.98 -6.17
C VAL A 554 0.06 31.28 -5.72
N THR A 555 1.11 31.18 -4.93
CA THR A 555 1.95 32.30 -4.51
C THR A 555 3.33 32.19 -5.16
N MET A 556 3.80 33.28 -5.75
CA MET A 556 5.13 33.39 -6.34
C MET A 556 5.90 34.53 -5.68
N PHE A 557 7.12 34.26 -5.25
CA PHE A 557 7.98 35.21 -4.55
C PHE A 557 9.34 35.27 -5.23
N GLY A 558 9.65 36.39 -5.90
CA GLY A 558 10.90 36.58 -6.63
C GLY A 558 11.89 37.47 -5.88
N SER A 559 12.60 36.93 -4.89
CA SER A 559 13.71 37.62 -4.21
C SER A 559 15.04 37.46 -4.94
N GLN A 560 16.03 38.29 -4.60
CA GLN A 560 17.36 38.20 -5.24
C GLN A 560 18.05 36.89 -4.82
N PRO A 561 18.76 36.17 -5.71
CA PRO A 561 19.14 36.55 -7.08
C PRO A 561 18.36 35.87 -8.22
N ARG A 562 17.34 35.03 -7.97
CA ARG A 562 16.78 34.11 -8.98
C ARG A 562 15.39 34.51 -9.47
N ASN A 563 15.08 34.12 -10.70
CA ASN A 563 13.78 34.34 -11.32
C ASN A 563 12.78 33.26 -10.89
N VAL A 564 11.49 33.63 -10.92
CA VAL A 564 10.37 32.70 -10.80
C VAL A 564 9.64 32.65 -12.14
N LEU A 565 9.80 31.55 -12.88
CA LEU A 565 9.15 31.33 -14.17
C LEU A 565 7.98 30.33 -14.02
N ALA A 566 6.77 30.73 -14.42
CA ALA A 566 5.59 29.86 -14.31
C ALA A 566 4.64 29.94 -15.53
N ARG A 567 3.99 28.82 -15.85
CA ARG A 567 2.84 28.74 -16.76
C ARG A 567 1.66 28.11 -16.03
N ILE A 568 0.60 28.90 -15.84
CA ILE A 568 -0.58 28.57 -15.04
C ILE A 568 -1.81 28.58 -15.96
N VAL A 569 -2.27 27.40 -16.40
CA VAL A 569 -3.34 27.28 -17.40
C VAL A 569 -4.36 26.20 -17.06
N GLY A 570 -5.62 26.39 -17.45
CA GLY A 570 -6.69 25.40 -17.28
C GLY A 570 -7.02 25.02 -15.82
N ASN A 571 -6.57 25.80 -14.83
CA ASN A 571 -6.79 25.49 -13.42
C ASN A 571 -8.12 26.08 -12.91
N TYR A 572 -8.66 25.48 -11.86
CA TYR A 572 -9.81 25.98 -11.12
C TYR A 572 -9.36 26.54 -9.75
N PHE A 573 -9.68 27.79 -9.48
CA PHE A 573 -9.40 28.47 -8.22
C PHE A 573 -10.71 28.85 -7.54
N ALA A 574 -10.88 28.47 -6.29
CA ALA A 574 -12.04 28.83 -5.49
C ALA A 574 -11.62 29.30 -4.10
N THR A 575 -12.28 30.36 -3.62
CA THR A 575 -12.23 30.73 -2.20
C THR A 575 -13.46 30.18 -1.48
N PRO A 576 -13.32 29.65 -0.24
CA PRO A 576 -14.46 29.36 0.62
C PRO A 576 -15.29 30.61 0.89
N ALA A 577 -16.61 30.42 1.06
CA ALA A 577 -17.51 31.52 1.37
C ALA A 577 -17.30 32.11 2.79
N ASP A 578 -16.56 31.40 3.66
CA ASP A 578 -16.46 31.60 5.10
C ASP A 578 -15.04 31.98 5.59
N LEU A 579 -14.06 32.17 4.71
CA LEU A 579 -12.76 32.70 5.15
C LEU A 579 -12.90 34.14 5.67
N ALA A 580 -12.56 34.33 6.94
CA ALA A 580 -12.56 35.65 7.60
C ALA A 580 -11.46 36.60 7.09
N VAL A 581 -10.52 36.07 6.30
CA VAL A 581 -9.37 36.79 5.74
C VAL A 581 -9.48 36.91 4.22
N ASP A 582 -8.85 37.95 3.67
CA ASP A 582 -8.66 38.07 2.23
C ASP A 582 -7.84 36.89 1.71
N SER A 583 -8.33 36.28 0.63
CA SER A 583 -7.70 35.17 -0.06
C SER A 583 -7.44 35.51 -1.51
N PHE A 584 -6.43 34.85 -2.10
CA PHE A 584 -5.93 35.17 -3.43
C PHE A 584 -6.03 33.96 -4.35
N GLY A 585 -6.37 34.18 -5.62
CA GLY A 585 -6.31 33.11 -6.63
C GLY A 585 -4.86 32.83 -7.02
N VAL A 586 -4.25 33.81 -7.69
CA VAL A 586 -2.80 33.84 -7.98
C VAL A 586 -2.23 35.15 -7.44
N ALA A 587 -1.10 35.08 -6.74
CA ALA A 587 -0.41 36.27 -6.23
C ALA A 587 1.09 36.23 -6.55
N GLY A 588 1.66 37.38 -6.90
CA GLY A 588 3.09 37.54 -7.17
C GLY A 588 3.70 38.68 -6.37
N ILE A 589 4.93 38.48 -5.90
CA ILE A 589 5.74 39.45 -5.16
C ILE A 589 7.11 39.57 -5.83
N GLY A 590 7.47 40.78 -6.28
CA GLY A 590 8.78 41.06 -6.86
C GLY A 590 8.84 41.02 -8.38
N SER A 591 9.72 41.88 -8.94
CA SER A 591 9.95 42.08 -10.37
C SER A 591 10.56 40.89 -11.12
N ARG A 592 11.08 39.90 -10.39
CA ARG A 592 11.65 38.67 -10.95
C ARG A 592 10.65 37.54 -11.17
N VAL A 593 9.38 37.76 -10.79
CA VAL A 593 8.31 36.82 -11.08
C VAL A 593 7.80 37.07 -12.50
N ILE A 594 7.90 36.06 -13.36
CA ILE A 594 7.47 36.09 -14.75
C ILE A 594 6.51 34.91 -14.98
N ALA A 595 5.23 35.20 -15.21
CA ALA A 595 4.23 34.15 -15.32
C ALA A 595 3.24 34.39 -16.46
N THR A 596 2.85 33.31 -17.15
CA THR A 596 1.66 33.28 -18.00
C THR A 596 0.50 32.71 -17.23
N ILE A 597 -0.61 33.46 -17.15
CA ILE A 597 -1.81 33.09 -16.41
C ILE A 597 -2.98 33.05 -17.39
N GLY A 598 -3.33 31.83 -17.79
CA GLY A 598 -4.43 31.50 -18.70
C GLY A 598 -4.01 31.47 -20.18
N GLY A 599 -4.97 31.14 -21.04
CA GLY A 599 -4.80 31.00 -22.48
C GLY A 599 -6.15 30.80 -23.19
N ALA A 600 -6.11 30.43 -24.47
CA ALA A 600 -7.32 30.21 -25.27
C ALA A 600 -7.95 28.83 -25.01
N GLY A 601 -9.28 28.72 -25.14
CA GLY A 601 -10.00 27.44 -25.04
C GLY A 601 -9.76 26.74 -23.70
N GLY A 602 -9.24 25.51 -23.75
CA GLY A 602 -8.95 24.68 -22.56
C GLY A 602 -7.83 25.20 -21.66
N ASP A 603 -7.05 26.20 -22.10
CA ASP A 603 -6.00 26.82 -21.28
C ASP A 603 -6.54 27.93 -20.35
N ALA A 604 -7.81 28.32 -20.46
CA ALA A 604 -8.43 29.32 -19.61
C ALA A 604 -8.52 28.83 -18.14
N ASN A 605 -8.00 29.61 -17.19
CA ASN A 605 -8.28 29.35 -15.77
C ASN A 605 -9.67 29.88 -15.40
N ILE A 606 -10.28 29.23 -14.42
CA ILE A 606 -11.53 29.67 -13.80
C ILE A 606 -11.22 30.08 -12.37
N PHE A 607 -11.64 31.29 -12.01
CA PHE A 607 -11.53 31.79 -10.65
C PHE A 607 -12.93 32.13 -10.11
N ASP A 608 -13.28 31.61 -8.93
CA ASP A 608 -14.60 31.79 -8.32
C ASP A 608 -14.53 32.29 -6.88
N GLY A 609 -15.37 33.28 -6.57
CA GLY A 609 -15.66 33.73 -5.21
C GLY A 609 -14.75 34.82 -4.64
N PHE A 610 -13.61 35.13 -5.26
CA PHE A 610 -12.64 36.10 -4.73
C PHE A 610 -13.20 37.52 -4.65
N ARG A 611 -12.67 38.34 -3.72
CA ARG A 611 -12.95 39.79 -3.64
C ARG A 611 -12.30 40.55 -4.78
N ASP A 612 -12.72 41.79 -4.98
CA ASP A 612 -12.20 42.61 -6.08
C ASP A 612 -10.68 42.72 -5.95
N TYR A 613 -10.00 42.63 -7.09
CA TYR A 613 -8.55 42.72 -7.22
C TYR A 613 -7.76 41.55 -6.62
N LEU A 614 -8.40 40.51 -6.10
CA LEU A 614 -7.73 39.37 -5.44
C LEU A 614 -7.71 38.08 -6.27
N PHE A 615 -8.36 38.06 -7.44
CA PHE A 615 -8.33 36.89 -8.33
C PHE A 615 -6.91 36.68 -8.87
N ILE A 616 -6.32 37.75 -9.39
CA ILE A 616 -4.91 37.82 -9.77
C ILE A 616 -4.31 39.08 -9.14
N ASN A 617 -3.45 38.88 -8.14
CA ASN A 617 -2.81 39.95 -7.41
C ASN A 617 -1.40 40.26 -7.95
N ARG A 618 -1.26 41.46 -8.54
CA ARG A 618 -0.01 41.99 -9.10
C ARG A 618 0.74 42.94 -8.17
N ASN A 619 0.22 43.16 -6.98
CA ASN A 619 0.79 44.05 -5.97
C ASN A 619 0.66 43.38 -4.60
N HIS A 620 1.01 42.10 -4.49
CA HIS A 620 1.01 41.48 -3.18
C HIS A 620 2.20 42.05 -2.42
N GLY A 621 1.94 43.10 -1.63
CA GLY A 621 3.00 43.97 -1.13
C GLY A 621 3.86 43.39 -0.02
N GLY A 622 3.61 42.15 0.43
CA GLY A 622 4.30 41.44 1.54
C GLY A 622 4.36 42.17 2.90
N GLY A 623 3.98 43.45 2.97
CA GLY A 623 4.44 44.40 3.98
C GLY A 623 5.83 44.99 3.65
N SER A 624 6.24 46.04 4.34
CA SER A 624 7.67 46.42 4.39
C SER A 624 8.45 45.28 5.04
N PRO A 625 9.58 44.80 4.46
CA PRO A 625 10.43 45.44 3.45
C PRO A 625 10.19 45.01 1.98
N TYR A 626 9.15 44.23 1.68
CA TYR A 626 8.96 43.61 0.36
C TYR A 626 8.53 44.58 -0.75
N GLN A 627 8.11 45.81 -0.40
CA GLN A 627 7.76 46.85 -1.37
C GLN A 627 8.91 47.20 -2.33
N GLU A 628 10.17 47.04 -1.88
CA GLU A 628 11.36 47.33 -2.69
C GLU A 628 11.63 46.29 -3.80
N LEU A 629 10.92 45.15 -3.79
CA LEU A 629 11.11 44.08 -4.79
C LEU A 629 10.48 44.40 -6.14
N GLY A 630 9.58 45.39 -6.22
CA GLY A 630 8.82 45.75 -7.43
C GLY A 630 7.69 44.78 -7.76
N TYR A 631 7.07 44.96 -8.93
CA TYR A 631 5.87 44.22 -9.35
C TYR A 631 6.17 43.04 -10.28
N PRO A 632 5.45 41.91 -10.16
CA PRO A 632 5.56 40.76 -11.07
C PRO A 632 5.22 41.12 -12.52
N ASN A 633 5.88 40.45 -13.47
CA ASN A 633 5.59 40.52 -14.90
C ASN A 633 4.62 39.38 -15.30
N PHE A 634 3.32 39.68 -15.24
CA PHE A 634 2.27 38.72 -15.61
C PHE A 634 1.72 38.96 -17.01
N THR A 635 1.70 37.90 -17.82
CA THR A 635 0.91 37.82 -19.05
C THR A 635 -0.43 37.14 -18.72
N ILE A 636 -1.54 37.88 -18.73
CA ILE A 636 -2.86 37.40 -18.30
C ILE A 636 -3.77 37.26 -19.52
N LEU A 637 -4.24 36.04 -19.82
CA LEU A 637 -4.96 35.72 -21.05
C LEU A 637 -6.18 34.83 -20.79
N GLY A 638 -7.33 35.17 -21.37
CA GLY A 638 -8.46 34.24 -21.54
C GLY A 638 -9.11 33.68 -20.27
N ASN A 639 -8.84 34.22 -19.08
CA ASN A 639 -9.39 33.69 -17.82
C ASN A 639 -10.87 34.06 -17.62
N THR A 640 -11.58 33.21 -16.87
CA THR A 640 -12.95 33.46 -16.42
C THR A 640 -12.96 33.83 -14.94
N TYR A 641 -13.62 34.93 -14.59
CA TYR A 641 -13.76 35.41 -13.21
C TYR A 641 -15.22 35.39 -12.81
N ARG A 642 -15.55 34.73 -11.70
CA ARG A 642 -16.92 34.60 -11.19
C ARG A 642 -17.02 35.04 -9.74
N ARG A 643 -18.17 35.59 -9.38
CA ARG A 643 -18.57 35.80 -7.99
C ARG A 643 -20.04 35.48 -7.85
N ARG A 644 -20.38 34.55 -6.95
CA ARG A 644 -21.76 34.10 -6.72
C ARG A 644 -22.44 33.67 -8.02
N GLY A 645 -21.72 32.88 -8.84
CA GLY A 645 -22.20 32.37 -10.13
C GLY A 645 -22.27 33.41 -11.27
N SER A 646 -21.94 34.68 -11.04
CA SER A 646 -21.99 35.74 -12.05
C SER A 646 -20.60 36.13 -12.54
N ASN A 647 -20.45 36.42 -13.84
CA ASN A 647 -19.18 36.86 -14.41
C ASN A 647 -18.76 38.25 -13.91
N ILE A 648 -17.47 38.42 -13.64
CA ILE A 648 -16.84 39.68 -13.20
C ILE A 648 -15.87 40.16 -14.30
N PRO A 649 -15.88 41.46 -14.64
CA PRO A 649 -14.93 41.99 -15.62
C PRO A 649 -13.50 41.95 -15.09
N ALA A 650 -12.52 41.75 -15.98
CA ALA A 650 -11.10 41.68 -15.63
C ALA A 650 -10.60 42.92 -14.86
N SER A 651 -11.16 44.10 -15.14
CA SER A 651 -10.84 45.37 -14.45
C SER A 651 -11.18 45.38 -12.96
N ARG A 652 -12.06 44.48 -12.50
CA ARG A 652 -12.38 44.27 -11.07
C ARG A 652 -11.72 43.01 -10.50
N ALA A 653 -11.22 42.12 -11.35
CA ALA A 653 -10.62 40.87 -10.92
C ALA A 653 -9.11 41.00 -10.66
N ILE A 654 -8.42 41.82 -11.46
CA ILE A 654 -6.96 41.94 -11.48
C ILE A 654 -6.54 43.23 -10.77
N THR A 655 -5.59 43.15 -9.83
CA THR A 655 -5.06 44.38 -9.18
C THR A 655 -4.41 45.31 -10.21
N PRO A 656 -4.72 46.61 -10.23
CA PRO A 656 -3.99 47.59 -11.03
C PRO A 656 -2.54 47.71 -10.58
N ILE A 657 -1.64 48.01 -11.52
CA ILE A 657 -0.27 48.46 -11.20
C ILE A 657 -0.35 49.99 -11.15
N THR A 658 -0.05 50.58 -10.01
CA THR A 658 0.01 52.04 -9.81
C THR A 658 1.44 52.53 -9.74
#